data_AF-A0A2N6NSQ4-F1
#
_entry.id   AF-A0A2N6NSQ4-F1
#
_cell.length_a   1.000
_cell.length_b   1.000
_cell.length_c   1.000
_cell.angle_alpha   90.00
_cell.angle_beta   90.00
_cell.angle_gamma   90.00
#
_symmetry.space_group_name_H-M   'P 1'
#
loop_
_entity.id
_entity.type
_entity.pdbx_description
1 polymer ?
#
loop_
_entity_poly.entity_id
_entity_poly.type
_entity_poly.pdbx_seq_one_letter_code
_entity_poly.pdbx_strand_id
1 'polypeptide(L)'
;MAPKFLKELRRRSKASFRTDASTDTSSEGAVSHGTATSSGSVTPPSIAQNSDPALDLQLKDTGEQLTQTSSRPTLPANGSNASRYSTQSVPGPSGLGSPALSGKPNIPLSKYAPRIHNINENSWASIPLSSLHPASMINAPQAERVYQKSIILYGTIGDSATTTTPMDGTIILSRLDDDIPPISWPVCDSHFKAVAYLQPGPNKLRFDFASPKLANSTSSNPIHSSHLTIHMIPATGSPPLQLAIVLAKDSPATYPATPTRAEREGNGLETAIRKYRMAAYLWQAFTAEQMWRNKMGRRTFRFEEEWMTGSANYRDRETGNMRSEARVHVIRCDKTVAELQQLAESASTEPANRKVMRAAVAGAVSSYFNPLPGQKQYVAAMLLDTDWDLPDASLATDVDTPTSSPDEAKIALLGSQYLQHYPSSLEEVVPSFTDCTPTDTQLAKYQCGEAGSSWEAANAGVGAHLHEIGRLFGCPSQETGVMLKDYVVFSRTFVTREAYSTRTKSKGGLALQGDECAWHRLDCLRFRAHPAFRLPRDPPARSDASVQAYAVENGTLLAVASSGISFVEIYGEGDRVCRSWMEFPLDSTATHRQIALSEQDIAARLPETIRKGPIRLSIKSHGGNSLDIDNVKQFISKAQAVKMKGSKQGFRSCQIGTAQPPNTDPEDLLFASAITDRVMIRMNVYHDADVIYGLEFVYDDDETQLFGTRAGKIRGDTYDFGKKTK
;
A
#
# COMPACT_ATOMS: atom_id res chain seq x y z
N MET A 1 50.20 -7.93 20.68
CA MET A 1 49.65 -6.91 21.59
C MET A 1 48.34 -6.44 21.00
N ALA A 2 47.24 -6.60 21.74
CA ALA A 2 45.88 -6.26 21.31
C ALA A 2 45.25 -5.31 22.35
N PRO A 3 44.41 -4.32 21.96
CA PRO A 3 43.80 -3.41 22.90
C PRO A 3 42.62 -4.05 23.65
N LYS A 4 42.57 -3.77 24.95
CA LYS A 4 41.53 -4.18 25.90
C LYS A 4 40.46 -3.10 26.00
N PHE A 5 39.22 -3.36 25.56
CA PHE A 5 38.04 -2.71 26.17
C PHE A 5 36.73 -3.47 25.83
N LEU A 6 36.57 -4.67 26.38
CA LEU A 6 35.27 -5.35 26.49
C LEU A 6 35.24 -6.14 27.79
N LYS A 7 34.99 -5.44 28.90
CA LYS A 7 34.51 -6.03 30.16
C LYS A 7 33.71 -4.97 30.91
N GLU A 8 32.39 -5.02 30.80
CA GLU A 8 31.50 -5.22 31.94
C GLU A 8 30.04 -5.02 31.52
N LEU A 9 29.39 -6.16 31.29
CA LEU A 9 27.94 -6.28 31.20
C LEU A 9 27.52 -7.06 32.45
N ARG A 10 26.89 -6.40 33.43
CA ARG A 10 26.18 -7.11 34.51
C ARG A 10 24.88 -6.41 34.90
N ARG A 11 23.82 -7.01 34.35
CA ARG A 11 22.41 -7.02 34.72
C ARG A 11 22.16 -7.04 36.24
N ARG A 12 21.24 -6.20 36.74
CA ARG A 12 20.38 -6.49 37.92
C ARG A 12 19.05 -5.73 37.84
N SER A 13 18.04 -6.34 38.43
CA SER A 13 16.60 -6.22 38.22
C SER A 13 15.85 -5.50 39.36
N LYS A 14 14.68 -4.93 39.02
CA LYS A 14 13.44 -4.72 39.84
C LYS A 14 13.56 -4.12 41.26
N ALA A 15 12.89 -2.99 41.49
CA ALA A 15 11.90 -2.82 42.56
C ALA A 15 11.02 -1.57 42.34
N SER A 16 9.72 -1.76 42.56
CA SER A 16 8.62 -0.79 42.65
C SER A 16 8.61 -0.04 44.00
N PHE A 17 7.64 0.88 44.15
CA PHE A 17 7.14 1.62 45.34
C PHE A 17 7.55 3.10 45.35
N ARG A 18 6.75 4.08 45.79
CA ARG A 18 5.29 4.27 45.94
C ARG A 18 5.10 5.80 46.03
N THR A 19 3.88 6.26 45.75
CA THR A 19 3.36 7.61 46.02
C THR A 19 3.54 8.04 47.47
N ASP A 20 3.82 9.33 47.68
CA ASP A 20 3.34 10.08 48.85
C ASP A 20 2.90 11.48 48.43
N ALA A 21 1.74 11.86 48.95
CA ALA A 21 1.08 13.14 48.79
C ALA A 21 1.06 13.88 50.13
N SER A 22 0.91 15.21 50.04
CA SER A 22 0.60 16.19 51.12
C SER A 22 1.81 16.54 52.02
N THR A 23 2.04 17.77 52.49
CA THR A 23 1.15 18.89 52.85
C THR A 23 1.97 20.18 53.03
N ASP A 24 1.31 21.31 52.75
CA ASP A 24 1.38 22.63 53.39
C ASP A 24 2.68 23.14 54.01
N THR A 25 3.09 24.33 53.56
CA THR A 25 3.40 25.46 54.45
C THR A 25 3.16 26.77 53.72
N SER A 26 2.16 27.49 54.19
CA SER A 26 1.85 28.88 53.88
C SER A 26 2.70 29.83 54.74
N SER A 27 3.11 30.96 54.17
CA SER A 27 3.35 32.19 54.92
C SER A 27 2.88 33.38 54.10
N GLU A 28 1.92 34.10 54.69
CA GLU A 28 1.26 35.32 54.23
C GLU A 28 2.15 36.56 54.21
N GLY A 29 1.62 37.62 53.57
CA GLY A 29 1.93 39.01 53.91
C GLY A 29 1.99 39.93 52.69
N ALA A 30 0.84 40.24 52.05
CA ALA A 30 0.11 41.52 52.15
C ALA A 30 0.70 42.63 51.23
N VAL A 31 -0.02 43.51 50.52
CA VAL A 31 -1.35 44.13 50.71
C VAL A 31 -1.85 44.71 49.35
N SER A 32 -3.17 44.62 49.10
CA SER A 32 -4.12 45.59 48.47
C SER A 32 -3.75 46.38 47.18
N HIS A 33 -4.61 46.61 46.19
CA HIS A 33 -6.05 46.92 46.15
C HIS A 33 -6.59 46.57 44.74
N GLY A 34 -7.72 45.86 44.57
CA GLY A 34 -9.07 46.44 44.36
C GLY A 34 -9.41 46.47 42.85
N THR A 35 -10.50 45.95 42.30
CA THR A 35 -11.83 45.61 42.82
C THR A 35 -12.54 44.70 41.80
N ALA A 36 -13.31 43.73 42.31
CA ALA A 36 -14.20 42.86 41.56
C ALA A 36 -15.58 43.49 41.33
N THR A 37 -16.36 42.93 40.39
CA THR A 37 -17.74 42.52 40.67
C THR A 37 -18.08 41.24 39.90
N SER A 38 -18.76 40.35 40.61
CA SER A 38 -19.11 38.97 40.29
C SER A 38 -20.48 38.84 39.61
N SER A 39 -20.78 37.59 39.25
CA SER A 39 -22.10 36.93 39.27
C SER A 39 -22.75 36.68 37.92
N GLY A 40 -23.04 35.41 37.63
CA GLY A 40 -23.99 35.03 36.59
C GLY A 40 -23.86 33.62 36.03
N SER A 41 -24.07 32.59 36.85
CA SER A 41 -24.39 31.24 36.36
C SER A 41 -25.80 31.23 35.77
N VAL A 42 -25.96 31.01 34.47
CA VAL A 42 -27.17 30.41 33.89
C VAL A 42 -26.89 29.82 32.50
N THR A 43 -26.98 28.50 32.36
CA THR A 43 -27.33 27.81 31.11
C THR A 43 -28.75 28.22 30.68
N PRO A 44 -29.03 28.40 29.38
CA PRO A 44 -30.11 27.65 28.73
C PRO A 44 -29.82 27.39 27.21
N PRO A 45 -30.73 26.83 26.38
CA PRO A 45 -30.60 25.49 25.81
C PRO A 45 -30.34 25.47 24.29
N SER A 46 -30.01 24.29 23.79
CA SER A 46 -29.91 23.93 22.37
C SER A 46 -31.23 24.15 21.63
N ILE A 47 -31.21 24.91 20.53
CA ILE A 47 -32.20 24.82 19.44
C ILE A 47 -31.48 24.82 18.09
N ALA A 48 -31.94 23.88 17.28
CA ALA A 48 -31.50 23.54 15.94
C ALA A 48 -32.01 24.52 14.87
N GLN A 49 -31.40 24.37 13.69
CA GLN A 49 -31.86 24.81 12.37
C GLN A 49 -31.75 26.31 12.06
N ASN A 50 -30.80 26.64 11.18
CA ASN A 50 -30.93 27.68 10.18
C ASN A 50 -30.14 27.24 8.94
N SER A 51 -30.84 26.57 8.03
CA SER A 51 -30.44 26.43 6.64
C SER A 51 -31.04 27.62 5.89
N ASP A 52 -30.18 28.44 5.29
CA ASP A 52 -30.58 29.54 4.41
C ASP A 52 -30.98 28.99 3.01
N PRO A 53 -31.97 29.56 2.32
CA PRO A 53 -32.64 28.94 1.19
C PRO A 53 -32.17 29.46 -0.16
N ALA A 54 -32.13 28.57 -1.16
CA ALA A 54 -32.22 28.97 -2.57
C ALA A 54 -32.75 27.81 -3.41
N LEU A 55 -34.06 27.81 -3.69
CA LEU A 55 -34.68 27.58 -5.00
C LEU A 55 -36.20 27.36 -4.80
N ASP A 56 -36.94 28.42 -5.10
CA ASP A 56 -38.38 28.42 -5.32
C ASP A 56 -38.67 27.91 -6.74
N LEU A 57 -39.73 27.09 -6.89
CA LEU A 57 -40.70 27.16 -8.00
C LEU A 57 -41.82 26.11 -7.78
N GLN A 58 -42.87 26.60 -7.11
CA GLN A 58 -44.30 26.51 -7.49
C GLN A 58 -45.07 25.17 -7.58
N LEU A 59 -46.01 25.03 -6.62
CA LEU A 59 -47.49 24.81 -6.74
C LEU A 59 -47.97 23.53 -7.47
N LYS A 60 -48.94 22.75 -6.94
CA LYS A 60 -50.29 23.19 -6.50
C LYS A 60 -51.04 22.10 -5.71
N ASP A 61 -51.90 22.59 -4.81
CA ASP A 61 -52.83 21.96 -3.85
C ASP A 61 -53.74 20.80 -4.31
N THR A 62 -54.16 20.01 -3.31
CA THR A 62 -55.55 19.71 -2.85
C THR A 62 -55.59 18.28 -2.26
N GLY A 63 -56.17 17.93 -1.12
CA GLY A 63 -56.95 18.60 -0.10
C GLY A 63 -57.23 17.63 1.07
N GLU A 64 -57.48 18.23 2.23
CA GLU A 64 -58.10 17.81 3.51
C GLU A 64 -59.24 16.73 3.44
N GLN A 65 -59.72 16.02 4.48
CA GLN A 65 -59.62 16.02 5.96
C GLN A 65 -60.37 14.78 6.52
N LEU A 66 -59.97 14.30 7.72
CA LEU A 66 -60.74 13.84 8.93
C LEU A 66 -61.87 12.77 8.77
N THR A 67 -62.10 11.77 9.63
CA THR A 67 -62.40 11.81 11.09
C THR A 67 -62.37 10.39 11.74
N GLN A 68 -62.16 10.39 13.06
CA GLN A 68 -62.16 9.29 14.04
C GLN A 68 -63.54 8.62 14.26
N THR A 69 -63.58 7.37 14.77
CA THR A 69 -64.09 7.00 16.12
C THR A 69 -64.28 5.48 16.31
N SER A 70 -64.21 5.09 17.59
CA SER A 70 -64.09 3.77 18.21
C SER A 70 -65.38 2.97 18.40
N SER A 71 -65.30 1.63 18.44
CA SER A 71 -65.85 0.76 19.53
C SER A 71 -65.71 -0.75 19.22
N ARG A 72 -65.60 -1.56 20.28
CA ARG A 72 -65.44 -3.04 20.35
C ARG A 72 -66.57 -3.57 21.28
N PRO A 73 -66.82 -4.88 21.50
CA PRO A 73 -66.62 -6.14 20.73
C PRO A 73 -67.92 -6.98 20.59
N THR A 74 -67.87 -8.16 19.92
CA THR A 74 -68.33 -9.47 20.45
C THR A 74 -67.92 -10.63 19.51
N LEU A 75 -67.56 -11.78 20.08
CA LEU A 75 -67.23 -13.08 19.44
C LEU A 75 -68.51 -13.95 19.36
N PRO A 76 -68.69 -14.87 18.38
CA PRO A 76 -68.18 -16.24 18.57
C PRO A 76 -67.87 -17.11 17.32
N ALA A 77 -67.14 -18.20 17.62
CA ALA A 77 -67.21 -19.59 17.14
C ALA A 77 -66.72 -20.05 15.73
N ASN A 78 -65.85 -21.06 15.81
CA ASN A 78 -65.31 -22.03 14.84
C ASN A 78 -66.04 -22.28 13.50
N GLY A 79 -65.23 -22.39 12.44
CA GLY A 79 -65.57 -23.08 11.19
C GLY A 79 -64.35 -23.17 10.27
N SER A 80 -64.07 -24.37 9.76
CA SER A 80 -62.88 -24.80 9.04
C SER A 80 -62.78 -24.40 7.56
N ASN A 81 -61.53 -24.23 7.11
CA ASN A 81 -60.95 -24.38 5.76
C ASN A 81 -61.05 -23.28 4.69
N ALA A 82 -59.83 -22.97 4.19
CA ALA A 82 -59.40 -22.60 2.84
C ALA A 82 -59.25 -21.11 2.45
N SER A 83 -57.97 -20.76 2.21
CA SER A 83 -57.46 -19.91 1.13
C SER A 83 -57.48 -18.37 1.25
N ARG A 84 -56.24 -17.84 1.32
CA ARG A 84 -55.71 -16.54 0.82
C ARG A 84 -55.79 -15.31 1.72
N TYR A 85 -54.65 -14.62 1.75
CA TYR A 85 -54.26 -13.34 2.40
C TYR A 85 -53.81 -13.38 3.88
N SER A 86 -52.52 -13.13 4.11
CA SER A 86 -52.02 -12.44 5.32
C SER A 86 -50.75 -11.66 4.93
N THR A 87 -50.72 -10.32 4.83
CA THR A 87 -50.59 -9.38 5.96
C THR A 87 -49.84 -9.99 7.15
N GLN A 88 -48.51 -10.05 7.06
CA GLN A 88 -47.68 -10.35 8.21
C GLN A 88 -47.38 -9.07 8.99
N SER A 89 -48.14 -8.93 10.07
CA SER A 89 -47.91 -8.08 11.23
C SER A 89 -46.60 -8.43 11.92
N VAL A 90 -45.91 -7.40 12.41
CA VAL A 90 -44.71 -7.48 13.25
C VAL A 90 -45.10 -8.00 14.65
N PRO A 91 -44.38 -8.97 15.25
CA PRO A 91 -44.58 -9.29 16.66
C PRO A 91 -43.91 -8.22 17.55
N GLY A 92 -44.67 -7.64 18.47
CA GLY A 92 -44.16 -6.78 19.55
C GLY A 92 -43.32 -7.55 20.60
N PRO A 93 -42.61 -6.84 21.48
CA PRO A 93 -41.53 -7.39 22.28
C PRO A 93 -42.10 -8.03 23.55
N SER A 94 -41.94 -9.34 23.72
CA SER A 94 -42.06 -10.04 25.00
C SER A 94 -41.30 -11.37 24.91
N GLY A 95 -40.14 -11.45 25.55
CA GLY A 95 -39.34 -12.68 25.60
C GLY A 95 -37.89 -12.45 25.96
N LEU A 96 -37.61 -11.99 27.19
CA LEU A 96 -36.32 -12.25 27.83
C LEU A 96 -36.23 -13.77 28.04
N GLY A 97 -35.46 -14.45 27.18
CA GLY A 97 -35.14 -15.86 27.31
C GLY A 97 -33.62 -16.05 27.36
N SER A 98 -33.16 -16.78 28.37
CA SER A 98 -31.78 -17.15 28.69
C SER A 98 -30.96 -17.67 27.49
N PRO A 99 -29.61 -17.56 27.51
CA PRO A 99 -28.79 -17.96 26.37
C PRO A 99 -28.83 -19.47 26.15
N ALA A 100 -29.07 -19.88 24.90
CA ALA A 100 -28.93 -21.27 24.48
C ALA A 100 -27.45 -21.68 24.47
N LEU A 101 -27.16 -22.91 24.92
CA LEU A 101 -25.82 -23.54 24.95
C LEU A 101 -25.19 -23.81 23.57
N SER A 102 -25.80 -23.34 22.48
CA SER A 102 -25.24 -23.35 21.13
C SER A 102 -25.17 -21.91 20.66
N GLY A 103 -23.96 -21.34 20.65
CA GLY A 103 -23.66 -19.90 20.56
C GLY A 103 -23.99 -19.20 19.24
N LYS A 104 -25.14 -19.46 18.63
CA LYS A 104 -25.70 -18.66 17.54
C LYS A 104 -26.83 -17.79 18.09
N PRO A 105 -26.69 -16.45 18.16
CA PRO A 105 -27.86 -15.60 18.34
C PRO A 105 -28.71 -15.73 17.07
N ASN A 106 -29.82 -16.46 17.16
CA ASN A 106 -30.77 -16.64 16.07
C ASN A 106 -31.72 -15.42 15.97
N ILE A 107 -31.15 -14.21 16.01
CA ILE A 107 -31.88 -12.99 15.71
C ILE A 107 -31.88 -12.86 14.19
N PRO A 108 -33.04 -12.79 13.52
CA PRO A 108 -33.09 -12.57 12.09
C PRO A 108 -32.35 -11.28 11.77
N LEU A 109 -31.27 -11.37 10.99
CA LEU A 109 -30.62 -10.19 10.43
C LEU A 109 -31.64 -9.42 9.61
N SER A 110 -31.68 -8.12 9.83
CA SER A 110 -32.61 -7.25 9.11
C SER A 110 -32.42 -7.38 7.59
N LYS A 111 -33.52 -7.34 6.83
CA LYS A 111 -33.45 -7.47 5.36
C LYS A 111 -32.62 -6.38 4.67
N TYR A 112 -32.38 -5.26 5.35
CA TYR A 112 -31.52 -4.15 4.89
C TYR A 112 -30.23 -4.02 5.71
N ALA A 113 -29.83 -5.04 6.48
CA ALA A 113 -28.54 -5.00 7.17
C ALA A 113 -27.39 -4.92 6.14
N PRO A 114 -26.35 -4.09 6.38
CA PRO A 114 -25.18 -4.04 5.51
C PRO A 114 -24.46 -5.39 5.46
N ARG A 115 -24.10 -5.84 4.25
CA ARG A 115 -23.33 -7.06 3.98
C ARG A 115 -21.96 -6.69 3.44
N ILE A 116 -20.90 -7.11 4.11
CA ILE A 116 -19.52 -6.83 3.72
C ILE A 116 -19.02 -7.97 2.84
N HIS A 117 -18.49 -7.66 1.66
CA HIS A 117 -18.07 -8.67 0.67
C HIS A 117 -16.58 -8.98 0.69
N ASN A 118 -15.76 -8.04 1.15
CA ASN A 118 -14.30 -8.15 1.06
C ASN A 118 -13.61 -8.59 2.36
N ILE A 119 -14.41 -9.07 3.32
CA ILE A 119 -13.96 -9.62 4.62
C ILE A 119 -14.76 -10.90 4.89
N ASN A 120 -14.11 -11.96 5.34
CA ASN A 120 -14.77 -13.24 5.62
C ASN A 120 -15.48 -13.22 7.00
N GLU A 121 -16.81 -13.36 7.03
CA GLU A 121 -17.63 -13.24 8.25
C GLU A 121 -17.43 -14.37 9.30
N ASN A 122 -16.81 -15.50 8.96
CA ASN A 122 -16.71 -16.70 9.82
C ASN A 122 -15.59 -16.69 10.87
N SER A 123 -15.20 -15.50 11.34
CA SER A 123 -14.09 -15.23 12.24
C SER A 123 -14.40 -15.32 13.74
N TRP A 124 -15.48 -15.97 14.17
CA TRP A 124 -15.89 -15.98 15.58
C TRP A 124 -15.93 -17.40 16.18
N ALA A 125 -14.90 -17.72 16.95
CA ALA A 125 -15.00 -18.54 18.14
C ALA A 125 -14.14 -17.86 19.22
N SER A 126 -14.80 -17.28 20.22
CA SER A 126 -14.14 -16.71 21.39
C SER A 126 -13.47 -17.83 22.19
N ILE A 127 -12.18 -18.08 21.97
CA ILE A 127 -11.37 -18.80 22.93
C ILE A 127 -10.72 -17.73 23.82
N PRO A 128 -10.96 -17.72 25.15
CA PRO A 128 -10.33 -16.77 26.05
C PRO A 128 -8.80 -16.87 25.95
N LEU A 129 -8.13 -15.71 25.91
CA LEU A 129 -6.68 -15.59 25.72
C LEU A 129 -5.86 -16.36 26.80
N SER A 130 -6.49 -16.69 27.93
CA SER A 130 -5.90 -17.43 29.04
C SER A 130 -5.75 -18.94 28.82
N SER A 131 -6.25 -19.50 27.71
CA SER A 131 -6.25 -20.96 27.47
C SER A 131 -5.49 -21.43 26.23
N LEU A 132 -4.66 -20.59 25.59
CA LEU A 132 -3.96 -20.95 24.34
C LEU A 132 -2.43 -21.04 24.53
N HIS A 133 -1.89 -22.23 24.27
CA HIS A 133 -0.44 -22.47 24.14
C HIS A 133 0.11 -21.73 22.89
N PRO A 134 1.36 -21.21 22.88
CA PRO A 134 1.90 -20.43 21.75
C PRO A 134 1.84 -21.14 20.38
N ALA A 135 1.89 -22.47 20.36
CA ALA A 135 1.80 -23.27 19.14
C ALA A 135 0.38 -23.35 18.54
N SER A 136 -0.66 -23.09 19.33
CA SER A 136 -2.07 -23.15 18.90
C SER A 136 -2.54 -21.89 18.16
N MET A 137 -1.83 -20.76 18.32
CA MET A 137 -2.11 -19.51 17.58
C MET A 137 -1.92 -19.59 16.07
N ILE A 138 -1.22 -20.62 15.60
CA ILE A 138 -0.90 -20.84 14.19
C ILE A 138 -2.10 -21.46 13.45
N ASN A 139 -2.96 -22.22 14.16
CA ASN A 139 -4.00 -23.07 13.58
C ASN A 139 -5.45 -22.67 13.95
N ALA A 140 -5.69 -21.53 14.61
CA ALA A 140 -7.05 -21.09 14.92
C ALA A 140 -7.85 -20.74 13.64
N PRO A 141 -9.16 -21.10 13.55
CA PRO A 141 -10.02 -20.67 12.45
C PRO A 141 -10.03 -19.14 12.35
N GLN A 142 -10.09 -18.72 11.09
CA GLN A 142 -9.60 -17.48 10.53
C GLN A 142 -10.31 -16.24 11.10
N ALA A 143 -9.91 -15.73 12.27
CA ALA A 143 -10.10 -14.32 12.59
C ALA A 143 -9.38 -13.51 11.50
N GLU A 144 -10.09 -12.65 10.75
CA GLU A 144 -9.45 -11.89 9.68
C GLU A 144 -8.40 -10.94 10.26
N ARG A 145 -7.12 -11.29 10.00
CA ARG A 145 -5.95 -10.54 10.43
C ARG A 145 -5.49 -9.66 9.30
N VAL A 146 -5.33 -8.38 9.59
CA VAL A 146 -4.85 -7.35 8.64
C VAL A 146 -3.61 -6.68 9.22
N TYR A 147 -2.78 -6.09 8.36
CA TYR A 147 -1.45 -5.60 8.73
C TYR A 147 -1.27 -4.11 8.46
N GLN A 148 -2.39 -3.42 8.24
CA GLN A 148 -2.46 -2.01 7.89
C GLN A 148 -3.44 -1.26 8.81
N LYS A 149 -3.22 0.05 9.00
CA LYS A 149 -4.09 0.89 9.81
C LYS A 149 -5.40 1.25 9.11
N SER A 150 -5.37 1.41 7.79
CA SER A 150 -6.54 1.81 7.01
C SER A 150 -7.00 0.65 6.13
N ILE A 151 -8.28 0.31 6.18
CA ILE A 151 -8.88 -0.75 5.37
C ILE A 151 -10.12 -0.24 4.63
N ILE A 152 -10.21 -0.58 3.35
CA ILE A 152 -11.42 -0.36 2.55
C ILE A 152 -12.37 -1.53 2.81
N LEU A 153 -13.62 -1.20 3.08
CA LEU A 153 -14.73 -2.13 3.25
C LEU A 153 -15.74 -1.86 2.14
N TYR A 154 -16.05 -2.91 1.39
CA TYR A 154 -16.99 -2.87 0.28
C TYR A 154 -18.14 -3.82 0.56
N GLY A 155 -19.36 -3.38 0.25
CA GLY A 155 -20.54 -4.17 0.57
C GLY A 155 -21.80 -3.69 -0.12
N THR A 156 -22.89 -4.41 0.15
CA THR A 156 -24.23 -4.07 -0.30
C THR A 156 -25.23 -4.03 0.84
N ILE A 157 -26.31 -3.29 0.66
CA ILE A 157 -27.45 -3.27 1.58
C ILE A 157 -28.41 -4.40 1.24
N GLY A 158 -28.67 -5.26 2.23
CA GLY A 158 -29.64 -6.34 2.10
C GLY A 158 -29.22 -7.46 1.14
N ASP A 159 -30.14 -8.38 0.89
CA ASP A 159 -29.92 -9.50 -0.04
C ASP A 159 -30.40 -9.12 -1.45
N SER A 160 -29.54 -9.23 -2.46
CA SER A 160 -29.92 -9.02 -3.87
C SER A 160 -31.02 -9.98 -4.33
N ALA A 161 -31.16 -11.16 -3.71
CA ALA A 161 -32.24 -12.09 -4.02
C ALA A 161 -33.61 -11.64 -3.48
N THR A 162 -33.64 -10.76 -2.49
CA THR A 162 -34.88 -10.31 -1.81
C THR A 162 -35.17 -8.81 -1.98
N THR A 163 -34.16 -8.04 -2.38
CA THR A 163 -34.24 -6.58 -2.53
C THR A 163 -34.29 -6.24 -4.02
N THR A 164 -35.51 -6.15 -4.57
CA THR A 164 -35.74 -5.86 -6.00
C THR A 164 -35.57 -4.40 -6.38
N THR A 165 -35.46 -3.48 -5.41
CA THR A 165 -35.31 -2.04 -5.64
C THR A 165 -33.99 -1.54 -5.06
N PRO A 166 -33.12 -0.88 -5.86
CA PRO A 166 -31.92 -0.24 -5.36
C PRO A 166 -32.24 0.81 -4.30
N MET A 167 -31.44 0.84 -3.23
CA MET A 167 -31.64 1.73 -2.08
C MET A 167 -30.48 2.70 -1.94
N ASP A 168 -30.81 3.98 -1.81
CA ASP A 168 -29.84 5.01 -1.43
C ASP A 168 -29.97 5.31 0.06
N GLY A 169 -28.90 5.78 0.65
CA GLY A 169 -28.90 6.12 2.06
C GLY A 169 -27.49 6.32 2.59
N THR A 170 -27.30 5.95 3.85
CA THR A 170 -26.06 6.21 4.57
C THR A 170 -25.77 5.04 5.48
N ILE A 171 -24.49 4.66 5.55
CA ILE A 171 -23.96 3.79 6.59
C ILE A 171 -23.19 4.63 7.58
N ILE A 172 -23.51 4.46 8.86
CA ILE A 172 -22.70 4.98 9.96
C ILE A 172 -21.78 3.84 10.42
N LEU A 173 -20.48 4.03 10.23
CA LEU A 173 -19.43 3.15 10.72
C LEU A 173 -18.99 3.63 12.10
N SER A 174 -19.17 2.79 13.12
CA SER A 174 -18.75 3.06 14.50
C SER A 174 -17.88 1.93 15.04
N ARG A 175 -17.05 2.24 16.05
CA ARG A 175 -16.35 1.24 16.87
C ARG A 175 -17.10 1.08 18.18
N LEU A 176 -17.31 -0.15 18.65
CA LEU A 176 -18.17 -0.43 19.82
C LEU A 176 -17.66 0.13 21.16
N ASP A 177 -16.40 0.57 21.21
CA ASP A 177 -15.79 1.24 22.36
C ASP A 177 -15.76 2.76 22.21
N ASP A 178 -16.36 3.31 21.15
CA ASP A 178 -16.46 4.74 20.82
C ASP A 178 -15.13 5.50 20.77
N ASP A 179 -14.01 4.79 20.65
CA ASP A 179 -12.66 5.39 20.63
C ASP A 179 -12.40 6.20 19.35
N ILE A 180 -13.03 5.83 18.23
CA ILE A 180 -13.03 6.61 16.99
C ILE A 180 -14.46 7.12 16.77
N PRO A 181 -14.65 8.42 16.44
CA PRO A 181 -15.99 8.96 16.22
C PRO A 181 -16.69 8.22 15.08
N PRO A 182 -18.03 8.05 15.14
CA PRO A 182 -18.78 7.45 14.03
C PRO A 182 -18.64 8.26 12.74
N ILE A 183 -18.38 7.58 11.63
CA ILE A 183 -18.20 8.21 10.30
C ILE A 183 -19.32 7.76 9.36
N SER A 184 -19.88 8.74 8.65
CA SER A 184 -20.96 8.56 7.68
C SER A 184 -20.41 8.28 6.27
N TRP A 185 -20.93 7.24 5.62
CA TRP A 185 -20.55 6.83 4.27
C TRP A 185 -21.78 6.71 3.37
N PRO A 186 -21.76 7.24 2.14
CA PRO A 186 -22.91 7.21 1.24
C PRO A 186 -23.17 5.80 0.70
N VAL A 187 -24.44 5.43 0.66
CA VAL A 187 -24.95 4.26 -0.06
C VAL A 187 -25.61 4.73 -1.35
N CYS A 188 -25.20 4.16 -2.49
CA CYS A 188 -25.78 4.45 -3.81
C CYS A 188 -26.16 3.13 -4.47
N ASP A 189 -27.41 3.03 -4.95
CA ASP A 189 -27.93 1.82 -5.60
C ASP A 189 -27.64 0.53 -4.80
N SER A 190 -27.85 0.58 -3.49
CA SER A 190 -27.56 -0.47 -2.51
C SER A 190 -26.08 -0.82 -2.33
N HIS A 191 -25.13 -0.10 -2.91
CA HIS A 191 -23.69 -0.32 -2.74
C HIS A 191 -23.08 0.69 -1.78
N PHE A 192 -22.11 0.25 -0.99
CA PHE A 192 -21.34 1.11 -0.10
C PHE A 192 -19.84 0.83 -0.19
N LYS A 193 -19.06 1.88 0.06
CA LYS A 193 -17.61 1.83 0.28
C LYS A 193 -17.33 2.65 1.53
N ALA A 194 -16.56 2.09 2.45
CA ALA A 194 -16.18 2.73 3.69
C ALA A 194 -14.70 2.51 3.98
N VAL A 195 -14.04 3.48 4.58
CA VAL A 195 -12.67 3.34 5.07
C VAL A 195 -12.69 3.25 6.60
N ALA A 196 -12.21 2.15 7.16
CA ALA A 196 -12.07 1.99 8.59
C ALA A 196 -10.62 2.22 9.03
N TYR A 197 -10.45 3.01 10.09
CA TYR A 197 -9.16 3.19 10.76
C TYR A 197 -9.07 2.25 11.95
N LEU A 198 -7.98 1.50 12.01
CA LEU A 198 -7.78 0.36 12.89
C LEU A 198 -6.65 0.63 13.88
N GLN A 199 -6.89 0.24 15.12
CA GLN A 199 -5.86 0.19 16.17
C GLN A 199 -5.26 -1.22 16.27
N PRO A 200 -4.00 -1.37 16.71
CA PRO A 200 -3.44 -2.68 17.00
C PRO A 200 -4.35 -3.49 17.94
N GLY A 201 -4.66 -4.73 17.56
CA GLY A 201 -5.58 -5.60 18.29
C GLY A 201 -6.97 -5.71 17.66
N PRO A 202 -8.00 -6.11 18.45
CA PRO A 202 -9.35 -6.32 17.96
C PRO A 202 -10.10 -4.99 17.76
N ASN A 203 -10.58 -4.76 16.54
CA ASN A 203 -11.43 -3.62 16.18
C ASN A 203 -12.84 -4.14 15.96
N LYS A 204 -13.75 -3.89 16.91
CA LYS A 204 -15.17 -4.28 16.80
C LYS A 204 -15.95 -3.16 16.14
N LEU A 205 -16.28 -3.36 14.87
CA LEU A 205 -16.96 -2.40 14.02
C LEU A 205 -18.46 -2.71 13.96
N ARG A 206 -19.26 -1.65 13.90
CA ARG A 206 -20.70 -1.68 13.71
C ARG A 206 -21.07 -0.79 12.52
N PHE A 207 -21.95 -1.29 11.67
CA PHE A 207 -22.44 -0.62 10.47
C PHE A 207 -23.94 -0.45 10.62
N ASP A 208 -24.39 0.79 10.75
CA ASP A 208 -25.81 1.11 10.87
C ASP A 208 -26.30 1.75 9.56
N PHE A 209 -27.23 1.10 8.86
CA PHE A 209 -27.83 1.64 7.64
C PHE A 209 -29.09 2.45 7.93
N ALA A 210 -29.16 3.65 7.34
CA ALA A 210 -30.34 4.49 7.34
C ALA A 210 -30.66 4.95 5.91
N SER A 211 -31.94 5.00 5.57
CA SER A 211 -32.41 5.51 4.27
C SER A 211 -33.70 6.33 4.44
N PRO A 212 -33.84 7.48 3.78
CA PRO A 212 -35.10 8.24 3.78
C PRO A 212 -36.30 7.42 3.27
N LYS A 213 -36.05 6.36 2.48
CA LYS A 213 -37.06 5.48 1.91
C LYS A 213 -37.57 4.40 2.90
N LEU A 214 -36.97 4.29 4.09
CA LEU A 214 -37.31 3.28 5.10
C LEU A 214 -37.97 3.90 6.34
N ALA A 215 -38.92 3.18 6.94
CA ALA A 215 -39.51 3.55 8.22
C ALA A 215 -38.47 3.35 9.35
N ASN A 216 -38.49 4.21 10.37
CA ASN A 216 -37.60 4.19 11.55
C ASN A 216 -36.11 4.57 11.31
N SER A 217 -35.80 5.20 10.17
CA SER A 217 -34.43 5.69 9.86
C SER A 217 -33.88 6.74 10.82
N THR A 218 -34.72 7.33 11.67
CA THR A 218 -34.36 8.30 12.71
C THR A 218 -34.49 7.76 14.14
N SER A 219 -34.79 6.47 14.31
CA SER A 219 -34.94 5.87 15.64
C SER A 219 -33.58 5.64 16.31
N SER A 220 -33.52 5.79 17.63
CA SER A 220 -32.30 5.60 18.44
C SER A 220 -31.80 4.14 18.49
N ASN A 221 -32.62 3.18 18.06
CA ASN A 221 -32.25 1.78 17.90
C ASN A 221 -32.16 1.45 16.41
N PRO A 222 -30.97 1.45 15.79
CA PRO A 222 -30.84 1.18 14.37
C PRO A 222 -31.28 -0.25 14.08
N ILE A 223 -32.29 -0.37 13.22
CA ILE A 223 -32.95 -1.63 12.89
C ILE A 223 -32.15 -2.42 11.84
N HIS A 224 -31.22 -1.75 11.15
CA HIS A 224 -30.46 -2.27 10.02
C HIS A 224 -28.96 -2.26 10.31
N SER A 225 -28.53 -3.11 11.25
CA SER A 225 -27.15 -3.15 11.71
C SER A 225 -26.44 -4.45 11.33
N SER A 226 -25.15 -4.36 11.04
CA SER A 226 -24.23 -5.50 11.01
C SER A 226 -22.97 -5.22 11.83
N HIS A 227 -22.28 -6.28 12.23
CA HIS A 227 -21.10 -6.20 13.08
C HIS A 227 -19.96 -6.99 12.47
N LEU A 228 -18.74 -6.48 12.62
CA LEU A 228 -17.53 -7.11 12.11
C LEU A 228 -16.40 -6.91 13.12
N THR A 229 -15.58 -7.94 13.34
CA THR A 229 -14.36 -7.79 14.14
C THR A 229 -13.15 -8.01 13.26
N ILE A 230 -12.28 -7.00 13.18
CA ILE A 230 -11.03 -7.05 12.41
C ILE A 230 -9.85 -7.00 13.38
N HIS A 231 -8.91 -7.93 13.24
CA HIS A 231 -7.70 -7.95 14.07
C HIS A 231 -6.55 -7.29 13.31
N MET A 232 -6.12 -6.10 13.73
CA MET A 232 -4.95 -5.45 13.14
C MET A 232 -3.69 -5.86 13.89
N ILE A 233 -2.69 -6.35 13.16
CA ILE A 233 -1.38 -6.74 13.70
C ILE A 233 -0.31 -5.91 13.00
N PRO A 234 0.45 -5.06 13.73
CA PRO A 234 1.53 -4.30 13.13
C PRO A 234 2.60 -5.20 12.51
N ALA A 235 2.96 -4.97 11.25
CA ALA A 235 3.98 -5.73 10.54
C ALA A 235 5.40 -5.22 10.85
N THR A 236 5.86 -5.35 12.09
CA THR A 236 7.16 -4.78 12.54
C THR A 236 8.40 -5.41 11.90
N GLY A 237 8.28 -6.58 11.27
CA GLY A 237 9.39 -7.28 10.61
C GLY A 237 9.72 -6.81 9.19
N SER A 238 8.91 -5.92 8.61
CA SER A 238 9.10 -5.41 7.24
C SER A 238 9.69 -4.00 7.26
N PRO A 239 10.58 -3.63 6.31
CA PRO A 239 11.09 -2.27 6.21
C PRO A 239 9.93 -1.29 5.95
N PRO A 240 9.91 -0.12 6.61
CA PRO A 240 8.86 0.88 6.39
C PRO A 240 9.08 1.66 5.09
N LEU A 241 7.98 2.16 4.54
CA LEU A 241 8.00 3.35 3.69
C LEU A 241 8.05 4.57 4.62
N GLN A 242 9.13 5.34 4.54
CA GLN A 242 9.27 6.60 5.26
C GLN A 242 8.52 7.71 4.53
N LEU A 243 7.82 8.57 5.27
CA LEU A 243 7.15 9.74 4.71
C LEU A 243 7.97 10.99 5.04
N ALA A 244 8.30 11.81 4.05
CA ALA A 244 9.06 13.04 4.26
C ALA A 244 8.42 14.22 3.53
N ILE A 245 8.38 15.38 4.19
CA ILE A 245 8.16 16.68 3.56
C ILE A 245 9.50 17.40 3.55
N VAL A 246 9.98 17.71 2.36
CA VAL A 246 11.23 18.42 2.12
C VAL A 246 10.92 19.89 1.88
N LEU A 247 11.67 20.75 2.57
CA LEU A 247 11.57 22.19 2.54
C LEU A 247 12.88 22.78 2.02
N ALA A 248 12.81 23.90 1.32
CA ALA A 248 13.94 24.78 1.11
C ALA A 248 14.50 25.31 2.45
N LYS A 249 15.75 25.76 2.46
CA LYS A 249 16.35 26.36 3.67
C LYS A 249 15.61 27.61 4.15
N ASP A 250 15.09 28.41 3.22
CA ASP A 250 14.34 29.65 3.45
C ASP A 250 12.82 29.47 3.26
N SER A 251 12.35 28.22 3.23
CA SER A 251 10.92 27.90 3.09
C SER A 251 10.08 28.54 4.20
N PRO A 252 8.96 29.21 3.84
CA PRO A 252 7.95 29.66 4.78
C PRO A 252 7.11 28.51 5.37
N ALA A 253 7.36 27.27 4.94
CA ALA A 253 6.65 26.07 5.36
C ALA A 253 5.14 26.12 5.05
N THR A 254 4.80 26.64 3.87
CA THR A 254 3.43 26.70 3.33
C THR A 254 3.36 26.07 1.95
N TYR A 255 2.21 25.50 1.59
CA TYR A 255 1.96 24.98 0.23
C TYR A 255 0.96 25.88 -0.53
N PRO A 256 0.92 25.76 -1.87
CA PRO A 256 -0.01 26.53 -2.69
C PRO A 256 -1.46 26.15 -2.41
N ALA A 257 -2.28 27.16 -2.14
CA ALA A 257 -3.72 27.01 -1.95
C ALA A 257 -4.45 28.26 -2.45
N THR A 258 -5.69 28.10 -2.91
CA THR A 258 -6.53 29.26 -3.21
C THR A 258 -6.78 30.08 -1.93
N PRO A 259 -6.94 31.42 -2.00
CA PRO A 259 -7.15 32.25 -0.81
C PRO A 259 -8.28 31.76 0.08
N THR A 260 -9.43 31.39 -0.52
CA THR A 260 -10.58 30.87 0.21
C THR A 260 -10.29 29.56 0.95
N ARG A 261 -9.49 28.66 0.38
CA ARG A 261 -9.07 27.42 1.06
C ARG A 261 -8.01 27.69 2.12
N ALA A 262 -7.07 28.58 1.85
CA ALA A 262 -6.06 28.97 2.83
C ALA A 262 -6.69 29.58 4.09
N GLU A 263 -7.72 30.41 3.92
CA GLU A 263 -8.49 30.99 5.04
C GLU A 263 -9.30 29.94 5.82
N ARG A 264 -9.94 28.99 5.10
CA ARG A 264 -10.82 27.99 5.72
C ARG A 264 -10.10 26.80 6.35
N GLU A 265 -9.09 26.28 5.67
CA GLU A 265 -8.39 25.01 6.01
C GLU A 265 -6.96 25.24 6.53
N GLY A 266 -6.39 26.42 6.27
CA GLY A 266 -4.96 26.68 6.42
C GLY A 266 -4.13 26.06 5.29
N ASN A 267 -2.94 26.60 5.06
CA ASN A 267 -1.97 26.09 4.08
C ASN A 267 -0.55 25.93 4.66
N GLY A 268 -0.43 25.89 5.99
CA GLY A 268 0.84 25.69 6.68
C GLY A 268 1.25 24.21 6.81
N LEU A 269 2.45 24.01 7.33
CA LEU A 269 3.09 22.70 7.50
C LEU A 269 2.24 21.67 8.24
N GLU A 270 1.55 22.05 9.31
CA GLU A 270 0.69 21.13 10.06
C GLU A 270 -0.48 20.60 9.21
N THR A 271 -1.09 21.45 8.38
CA THR A 271 -2.13 20.99 7.43
C THR A 271 -1.51 20.11 6.34
N ALA A 272 -0.32 20.45 5.86
CA ALA A 272 0.41 19.65 4.88
C ALA A 272 0.69 18.23 5.40
N ILE A 273 1.20 18.11 6.63
CA ILE A 273 1.48 16.84 7.31
C ILE A 273 0.22 15.98 7.40
N ARG A 274 -0.92 16.57 7.81
CA ARG A 274 -2.19 15.84 7.96
C ARG A 274 -2.70 15.32 6.61
N LYS A 275 -2.71 16.18 5.59
CA LYS A 275 -3.15 15.82 4.23
C LYS A 275 -2.24 14.75 3.60
N TYR A 276 -0.93 14.87 3.77
CA TYR A 276 0.03 13.89 3.27
C TYR A 276 -0.09 12.54 3.98
N ARG A 277 -0.26 12.56 5.32
CA ARG A 277 -0.50 11.34 6.11
C ARG A 277 -1.78 10.64 5.69
N MET A 278 -2.87 11.37 5.47
CA MET A 278 -4.13 10.77 5.05
C MET A 278 -4.00 10.15 3.65
N ALA A 279 -3.32 10.83 2.70
CA ALA A 279 -2.99 10.22 1.41
C ALA A 279 -2.20 8.92 1.57
N ALA A 280 -1.25 8.86 2.50
CA ALA A 280 -0.50 7.65 2.81
C ALA A 280 -1.40 6.51 3.32
N TYR A 281 -2.38 6.80 4.18
CA TYR A 281 -3.37 5.81 4.60
C TYR A 281 -4.27 5.33 3.45
N LEU A 282 -4.61 6.20 2.49
CA LEU A 282 -5.34 5.79 1.28
C LEU A 282 -4.49 4.88 0.39
N TRP A 283 -3.21 5.19 0.17
CA TRP A 283 -2.29 4.32 -0.57
C TRP A 283 -2.16 2.94 0.06
N GLN A 284 -2.04 2.91 1.38
CA GLN A 284 -1.91 1.68 2.15
C GLN A 284 -3.17 0.81 2.00
N ALA A 285 -4.35 1.41 2.13
CA ALA A 285 -5.63 0.72 2.01
C ALA A 285 -5.88 0.23 0.58
N PHE A 286 -5.67 1.09 -0.43
CA PHE A 286 -5.77 0.77 -1.85
C PHE A 286 -4.90 -0.44 -2.19
N THR A 287 -3.62 -0.37 -1.84
CA THR A 287 -2.66 -1.42 -2.20
C THR A 287 -2.98 -2.74 -1.50
N ALA A 288 -3.37 -2.71 -0.23
CA ALA A 288 -3.77 -3.93 0.49
C ALA A 288 -4.99 -4.61 -0.13
N GLU A 289 -5.98 -3.82 -0.58
CA GLU A 289 -7.19 -4.32 -1.24
C GLU A 289 -6.88 -4.88 -2.63
N GLN A 290 -6.09 -4.18 -3.44
CA GLN A 290 -5.67 -4.64 -4.77
C GLN A 290 -4.86 -5.95 -4.68
N MET A 291 -3.98 -6.09 -3.68
CA MET A 291 -3.22 -7.33 -3.44
C MET A 291 -4.10 -8.49 -3.00
N TRP A 292 -5.10 -8.22 -2.16
CA TRP A 292 -6.08 -9.24 -1.74
C TRP A 292 -6.91 -9.73 -2.93
N ARG A 293 -7.43 -8.83 -3.76
CA ARG A 293 -8.17 -9.16 -5.00
C ARG A 293 -7.34 -9.96 -6.00
N ASN A 294 -6.03 -9.70 -6.05
CA ASN A 294 -5.06 -10.44 -6.85
C ASN A 294 -4.62 -11.79 -6.23
N LYS A 295 -5.26 -12.26 -5.15
CA LYS A 295 -4.95 -13.51 -4.45
C LYS A 295 -3.50 -13.57 -3.91
N MET A 296 -2.93 -12.41 -3.60
CA MET A 296 -1.57 -12.30 -3.01
C MET A 296 -1.60 -12.16 -1.49
N GLY A 297 -2.78 -12.26 -0.88
CA GLY A 297 -3.00 -11.88 0.51
C GLY A 297 -3.07 -10.36 0.67
N ARG A 298 -3.64 -9.91 1.79
CA ARG A 298 -3.86 -8.50 2.09
C ARG A 298 -2.56 -7.85 2.57
N ARG A 299 -1.61 -7.67 1.64
CA ARG A 299 -0.26 -7.14 1.89
C ARG A 299 -0.11 -5.73 1.35
N THR A 300 0.67 -4.91 2.05
CA THR A 300 0.98 -3.52 1.72
C THR A 300 2.22 -3.10 2.52
N PHE A 301 2.83 -1.96 2.18
CA PHE A 301 3.92 -1.41 2.96
C PHE A 301 3.43 -0.85 4.30
N ARG A 302 4.31 -0.90 5.32
CA ARG A 302 4.07 -0.25 6.62
C ARG A 302 4.70 1.15 6.63
N PHE A 303 4.32 1.99 7.60
CA PHE A 303 4.95 3.27 7.89
C PHE A 303 5.72 3.23 9.20
N GLU A 304 6.75 4.06 9.35
CA GLU A 304 7.23 4.42 10.70
C GLU A 304 6.09 5.11 11.45
N GLU A 305 5.88 4.74 12.72
CA GLU A 305 4.81 5.30 13.54
C GLU A 305 5.40 6.05 14.73
N GLU A 306 4.77 7.16 15.08
CA GLU A 306 5.10 8.02 16.21
C GLU A 306 3.85 8.25 17.06
N TRP A 307 4.04 8.32 18.39
CA TRP A 307 2.96 8.65 19.32
C TRP A 307 2.76 10.17 19.35
N MET A 308 1.69 10.64 18.73
CA MET A 308 1.39 12.06 18.56
C MET A 308 -0.11 12.34 18.62
N THR A 309 -0.53 13.60 18.61
CA THR A 309 -1.95 13.95 18.52
C THR A 309 -2.55 13.37 17.23
N GLY A 310 -3.65 12.65 17.38
CA GLY A 310 -4.33 11.96 16.28
C GLY A 310 -4.77 12.94 15.20
N SER A 311 -4.57 12.56 13.94
CA SER A 311 -5.01 13.35 12.79
C SER A 311 -5.94 12.59 11.85
N ALA A 312 -6.26 11.33 12.15
CA ALA A 312 -7.15 10.52 11.32
C ALA A 312 -8.61 10.97 11.36
N ASN A 313 -9.04 11.70 12.40
CA ASN A 313 -10.39 12.26 12.55
C ASN A 313 -10.37 13.64 13.21
N TYR A 314 -11.46 14.38 13.10
CA TYR A 314 -11.55 15.74 13.67
C TYR A 314 -11.52 15.76 15.19
N ARG A 315 -12.19 14.79 15.82
CA ARG A 315 -12.36 14.74 17.28
C ARG A 315 -11.02 14.67 17.99
N ASP A 316 -10.10 13.84 17.52
CA ASP A 316 -8.79 13.71 18.16
C ASP A 316 -7.98 15.01 18.10
N ARG A 317 -8.14 15.80 17.03
CA ARG A 317 -7.49 17.11 16.89
C ARG A 317 -8.08 18.11 17.88
N GLU A 318 -9.39 18.11 18.04
CA GLU A 318 -10.10 19.04 18.94
C GLU A 318 -9.85 18.71 20.41
N THR A 319 -9.79 17.43 20.78
CA THR A 319 -9.60 16.98 22.16
C THR A 319 -8.15 16.72 22.53
N GLY A 320 -7.22 16.74 21.56
CA GLY A 320 -5.81 16.44 21.78
C GLY A 320 -5.52 14.96 22.06
N ASN A 321 -6.40 14.05 21.63
CA ASN A 321 -6.21 12.61 21.86
C ASN A 321 -4.96 12.11 21.14
N MET A 322 -4.11 11.39 21.88
CA MET A 322 -2.87 10.87 21.34
C MET A 322 -3.08 9.49 20.69
N ARG A 323 -2.43 9.25 19.56
CA ARG A 323 -2.46 8.00 18.81
C ARG A 323 -1.08 7.65 18.23
N SER A 324 -0.91 6.39 17.89
CA SER A 324 0.20 5.96 17.04
C SER A 324 -0.16 6.30 15.59
N GLU A 325 0.48 7.31 15.02
CA GLU A 325 0.21 7.80 13.65
C GLU A 325 1.45 7.62 12.78
N ALA A 326 1.27 7.51 11.46
CA ALA A 326 2.40 7.47 10.53
C ALA A 326 3.22 8.77 10.63
N ARG A 327 4.51 8.62 10.89
CA ARG A 327 5.45 9.73 11.06
C ARG A 327 5.71 10.38 9.71
N VAL A 328 5.64 11.72 9.67
CA VAL A 328 6.03 12.53 8.52
C VAL A 328 7.25 13.35 8.93
N HIS A 329 8.41 13.02 8.35
CA HIS A 329 9.67 13.69 8.63
C HIS A 329 9.71 15.04 7.92
N VAL A 330 10.06 16.11 8.62
CA VAL A 330 10.26 17.43 8.02
C VAL A 330 11.75 17.65 7.84
N ILE A 331 12.20 17.82 6.60
CA ILE A 331 13.62 17.87 6.23
C ILE A 331 13.88 19.18 5.48
N ARG A 332 14.91 19.94 5.87
CA ARG A 332 15.35 21.12 5.11
C ARG A 332 16.53 20.75 4.22
N CYS A 333 16.47 21.09 2.94
CA CYS A 333 17.62 21.02 2.04
C CYS A 333 18.41 22.33 2.04
N ASP A 334 19.58 22.32 1.41
CA ASP A 334 20.52 23.44 1.33
C ASP A 334 20.19 24.47 0.23
N LYS A 335 19.20 24.18 -0.61
CA LYS A 335 18.68 25.07 -1.66
C LYS A 335 17.62 26.02 -1.11
N THR A 336 17.60 27.23 -1.65
CA THR A 336 16.53 28.22 -1.46
C THR A 336 15.28 27.87 -2.27
N VAL A 337 14.13 28.44 -1.91
CA VAL A 337 12.88 28.35 -2.69
C VAL A 337 13.13 28.80 -4.13
N ALA A 338 13.80 29.95 -4.30
CA ALA A 338 14.10 30.50 -5.63
C ALA A 338 15.01 29.57 -6.46
N GLU A 339 16.03 28.96 -5.85
CA GLU A 339 16.89 27.98 -6.54
C GLU A 339 16.10 26.74 -6.97
N LEU A 340 15.23 26.22 -6.10
CA LEU A 340 14.39 25.05 -6.43
C LEU A 340 13.39 25.36 -7.53
N GLN A 341 12.73 26.52 -7.47
CA GLN A 341 11.81 26.99 -8.50
C GLN A 341 12.53 27.21 -9.82
N GLN A 342 13.72 27.83 -9.83
CA GLN A 342 14.51 28.01 -11.05
C GLN A 342 14.91 26.67 -11.69
N LEU A 343 15.29 25.68 -10.87
CA LEU A 343 15.59 24.33 -11.34
C LEU A 343 14.34 23.59 -11.86
N ALA A 344 13.14 23.99 -11.42
CA ALA A 344 11.86 23.41 -11.81
C ALA A 344 11.22 24.10 -13.05
N GLU A 345 11.31 25.42 -13.18
CA GLU A 345 10.44 26.26 -14.04
C GLU A 345 10.94 26.49 -15.46
N SER A 346 12.21 26.25 -15.80
CA SER A 346 12.69 26.64 -17.14
C SER A 346 11.90 25.88 -18.22
N ALA A 347 11.04 26.57 -18.97
CA ALA A 347 10.18 25.99 -20.02
C ALA A 347 10.98 25.34 -21.18
N SER A 348 12.32 25.39 -21.12
CA SER A 348 13.25 24.64 -21.96
C SER A 348 14.15 23.65 -21.16
N THR A 349 13.73 23.16 -19.98
CA THR A 349 14.63 22.48 -19.04
C THR A 349 15.29 21.27 -19.70
N GLU A 350 16.60 21.38 -19.89
CA GLU A 350 17.45 20.23 -20.10
C GLU A 350 17.19 19.22 -18.96
N PRO A 351 17.05 17.92 -19.26
CA PRO A 351 17.02 16.83 -18.27
C PRO A 351 18.02 16.97 -17.12
N ALA A 352 19.15 17.65 -17.36
CA ALA A 352 20.21 17.94 -16.39
C ALA A 352 19.73 18.74 -15.15
N ASN A 353 18.96 19.82 -15.31
CA ASN A 353 18.57 20.67 -14.15
C ASN A 353 17.61 19.93 -13.20
N ARG A 354 16.71 19.10 -13.74
CA ARG A 354 15.84 18.24 -12.93
C ARG A 354 16.63 17.18 -12.18
N LYS A 355 17.68 16.63 -12.81
CA LYS A 355 18.60 15.69 -12.16
C LYS A 355 19.33 16.37 -10.99
N VAL A 356 19.76 17.62 -11.15
CA VAL A 356 20.40 18.41 -10.07
C VAL A 356 19.46 18.65 -8.90
N MET A 357 18.21 19.06 -9.16
CA MET A 357 17.20 19.25 -8.11
C MET A 357 16.92 17.95 -7.34
N ARG A 358 16.66 16.86 -8.08
CA ARG A 358 16.45 15.53 -7.48
C ARG A 358 17.63 15.08 -6.65
N ALA A 359 18.86 15.29 -7.13
CA ALA A 359 20.07 14.96 -6.39
C ALA A 359 20.21 15.80 -5.11
N ALA A 360 19.88 17.08 -5.13
CA ALA A 360 19.92 17.93 -3.94
C ALA A 360 18.89 17.47 -2.88
N VAL A 361 17.66 17.17 -3.30
CA VAL A 361 16.63 16.62 -2.41
C VAL A 361 17.04 15.24 -1.87
N ALA A 362 17.56 14.37 -2.74
CA ALA A 362 18.02 13.04 -2.36
C ALA A 362 19.19 13.09 -1.39
N GLY A 363 20.12 14.02 -1.58
CA GLY A 363 21.24 14.26 -0.67
C GLY A 363 20.76 14.71 0.71
N ALA A 364 19.78 15.62 0.78
CA ALA A 364 19.20 16.07 2.06
C ALA A 364 18.48 14.93 2.80
N VAL A 365 17.68 14.13 2.08
CA VAL A 365 16.98 12.97 2.63
C VAL A 365 17.98 11.92 3.14
N SER A 366 18.99 11.57 2.34
CA SER A 366 20.01 10.59 2.70
C SER A 366 20.83 11.06 3.91
N SER A 367 21.17 12.35 3.98
CA SER A 367 21.88 12.94 5.12
C SER A 367 21.04 12.92 6.41
N TYR A 368 19.73 13.14 6.31
CA TYR A 368 18.82 13.12 7.46
C TYR A 368 18.67 11.71 8.05
N PHE A 369 18.43 10.71 7.19
CA PHE A 369 18.21 9.34 7.65
C PHE A 369 19.51 8.56 7.91
N ASN A 370 20.61 8.99 7.31
CA ASN A 370 21.96 8.43 7.49
C ASN A 370 21.99 6.88 7.49
N PRO A 371 21.55 6.22 6.40
CA PRO A 371 21.54 4.75 6.32
C PRO A 371 22.95 4.17 6.53
N LEU A 372 23.02 3.03 7.21
CA LEU A 372 24.24 2.23 7.25
C LEU A 372 24.48 1.56 5.88
N PRO A 373 25.75 1.27 5.51
CA PRO A 373 26.04 0.49 4.31
C PRO A 373 25.24 -0.82 4.25
N GLY A 374 24.62 -1.10 3.11
CA GLY A 374 23.70 -2.22 2.88
C GLY A 374 22.28 -2.03 3.42
N GLN A 375 21.98 -0.97 4.17
CA GLN A 375 20.64 -0.70 4.69
C GLN A 375 19.80 0.07 3.66
N LYS A 376 18.92 -0.67 2.96
CA LYS A 376 17.95 -0.06 2.05
C LYS A 376 16.93 0.78 2.81
N GLN A 377 16.77 2.04 2.39
CA GLN A 377 15.72 2.94 2.85
C GLN A 377 14.78 3.28 1.70
N TYR A 378 13.48 3.30 2.00
CA TYR A 378 12.41 3.62 1.06
C TYR A 378 11.74 4.90 1.56
N VAL A 379 11.84 5.99 0.81
CA VAL A 379 11.30 7.30 1.23
C VAL A 379 10.34 7.81 0.17
N ALA A 380 9.10 8.07 0.56
CA ALA A 380 8.18 8.92 -0.20
C ALA A 380 8.37 10.36 0.29
N ALA A 381 8.93 11.21 -0.56
CA ALA A 381 9.25 12.60 -0.29
C ALA A 381 8.31 13.53 -1.08
N MET A 382 7.77 14.53 -0.40
CA MET A 382 7.04 15.64 -0.99
C MET A 382 7.88 16.91 -0.89
N LEU A 383 8.14 17.59 -2.00
CA LEU A 383 8.78 18.90 -2.00
C LEU A 383 7.71 19.98 -1.82
N LEU A 384 7.72 20.66 -0.66
CA LEU A 384 6.63 21.57 -0.28
C LEU A 384 6.64 22.87 -1.09
N ASP A 385 7.81 23.41 -1.40
CA ASP A 385 8.00 24.75 -1.95
C ASP A 385 7.92 24.82 -3.49
N THR A 386 7.45 23.76 -4.14
CA THR A 386 7.41 23.67 -5.60
C THR A 386 6.06 23.16 -6.10
N ASP A 387 5.58 23.80 -7.16
CA ASP A 387 4.22 23.63 -7.70
C ASP A 387 4.23 22.78 -8.98
N TRP A 388 5.28 21.99 -9.15
CA TRP A 388 5.64 21.37 -10.40
C TRP A 388 4.80 20.12 -10.73
N ASP A 389 4.31 20.04 -11.97
CA ASP A 389 3.93 18.77 -12.56
C ASP A 389 5.15 18.08 -13.19
N LEU A 390 5.23 16.77 -13.02
CA LEU A 390 6.16 15.92 -13.77
C LEU A 390 5.63 15.75 -15.21
N PRO A 391 6.21 16.39 -16.25
CA PRO A 391 6.12 15.81 -17.57
C PRO A 391 6.82 14.45 -17.55
N ASP A 392 6.26 13.53 -18.34
CA ASP A 392 6.72 12.15 -18.51
C ASP A 392 8.24 12.02 -18.42
N ALA A 393 8.69 11.12 -17.55
CA ALA A 393 9.98 10.49 -17.75
C ALA A 393 9.89 9.59 -19.00
N SER A 394 9.87 10.21 -20.17
CA SER A 394 10.54 9.66 -21.35
C SER A 394 12.05 9.46 -21.12
N LEU A 395 12.55 9.80 -19.93
CA LEU A 395 13.81 9.37 -19.32
C LEU A 395 13.71 8.00 -18.61
N ALA A 396 12.68 7.20 -18.90
CA ALA A 396 12.61 5.78 -18.55
C ALA A 396 13.75 4.93 -19.16
N THR A 397 14.68 5.52 -19.92
CA THR A 397 15.93 4.85 -20.33
C THR A 397 17.00 4.76 -19.23
N ASP A 398 16.84 5.43 -18.08
CA ASP A 398 17.86 5.45 -17.01
C ASP A 398 17.40 4.84 -15.67
N VAL A 399 16.28 4.09 -15.63
CA VAL A 399 15.83 3.37 -14.40
C VAL A 399 16.06 1.85 -14.48
N ASP A 400 16.53 1.35 -15.62
CA ASP A 400 17.20 0.04 -15.74
C ASP A 400 18.74 0.18 -15.78
N THR A 401 19.30 1.35 -15.47
CA THR A 401 20.69 1.36 -15.01
C THR A 401 20.68 0.71 -13.63
N PRO A 402 21.37 -0.42 -13.40
CA PRO A 402 21.61 -0.89 -12.05
C PRO A 402 22.20 0.30 -11.29
N THR A 403 21.45 0.81 -10.31
CA THR A 403 21.93 1.87 -9.42
C THR A 403 23.31 1.41 -8.95
N SER A 404 24.34 2.11 -9.39
CA SER A 404 25.74 1.67 -9.28
C SER A 404 26.24 1.68 -7.84
N SER A 405 25.41 2.11 -6.89
CA SER A 405 25.63 1.88 -5.48
C SER A 405 24.40 1.18 -4.86
N PRO A 406 24.57 0.00 -4.23
CA PRO A 406 23.52 -0.66 -3.47
C PRO A 406 23.09 0.11 -2.20
N ASP A 407 23.75 1.23 -1.89
CA ASP A 407 23.66 1.99 -0.63
C ASP A 407 22.85 3.31 -0.74
N GLU A 408 22.35 3.68 -1.92
CA GLU A 408 21.57 4.91 -2.09
C GLU A 408 20.12 4.73 -1.62
N ALA A 409 19.60 5.71 -0.85
CA ALA A 409 18.19 5.73 -0.45
C ALA A 409 17.30 5.79 -1.70
N LYS A 410 16.32 4.87 -1.79
CA LYS A 410 15.35 4.91 -2.88
C LYS A 410 14.30 5.97 -2.53
N ILE A 411 14.11 6.95 -3.41
CA ILE A 411 13.23 8.11 -3.15
C ILE A 411 12.17 8.25 -4.24
N ALA A 412 10.90 8.25 -3.83
CA ALA A 412 9.76 8.70 -4.64
C ALA A 412 9.55 10.20 -4.36
N LEU A 413 9.69 11.07 -5.37
CA LEU A 413 9.63 12.53 -5.20
C LEU A 413 8.51 13.14 -6.03
N LEU A 414 7.60 13.88 -5.38
CA LEU A 414 6.57 14.71 -6.02
C LEU A 414 6.45 16.08 -5.33
N GLY A 415 5.84 17.06 -5.98
CA GLY A 415 5.57 18.40 -5.43
C GLY A 415 4.29 18.46 -4.60
N SER A 416 4.01 19.64 -4.05
CA SER A 416 2.84 19.92 -3.23
C SER A 416 1.66 20.51 -4.00
N GLN A 417 1.73 20.60 -5.33
CA GLN A 417 0.79 21.33 -6.18
C GLN A 417 -0.67 20.88 -6.06
N TYR A 418 -0.89 19.62 -5.70
CA TYR A 418 -2.22 19.04 -5.50
C TYR A 418 -2.65 18.97 -4.03
N LEU A 419 -1.77 19.34 -3.09
CA LEU A 419 -1.95 19.08 -1.67
C LEU A 419 -3.20 19.75 -1.10
N GLN A 420 -3.58 20.93 -1.60
CA GLN A 420 -4.81 21.60 -1.17
C GLN A 420 -6.08 20.75 -1.36
N HIS A 421 -6.09 19.85 -2.35
CA HIS A 421 -7.24 19.02 -2.69
C HIS A 421 -7.30 17.70 -1.91
N TYR A 422 -6.28 17.38 -1.12
CA TYR A 422 -6.23 16.12 -0.39
C TYR A 422 -7.14 16.18 0.85
N PRO A 423 -7.73 15.04 1.24
CA PRO A 423 -8.40 14.93 2.53
C PRO A 423 -7.38 15.05 3.67
N SER A 424 -7.73 15.77 4.73
CA SER A 424 -6.91 15.92 5.95
C SER A 424 -7.28 14.92 7.05
N SER A 425 -8.45 14.29 6.95
CA SER A 425 -8.98 13.27 7.86
C SER A 425 -9.89 12.27 7.10
N LEU A 426 -10.38 11.23 7.77
CA LEU A 426 -11.26 10.21 7.16
C LEU A 426 -12.61 10.78 6.71
N GLU A 427 -13.15 11.72 7.50
CA GLU A 427 -14.41 12.40 7.20
C GLU A 427 -14.34 13.25 5.92
N GLU A 428 -13.13 13.68 5.54
CA GLU A 428 -12.89 14.47 4.34
C GLU A 428 -12.68 13.61 3.08
N VAL A 429 -12.58 12.27 3.18
CA VAL A 429 -12.30 11.39 2.03
C VAL A 429 -13.38 11.51 0.97
N VAL A 430 -14.65 11.36 1.34
CA VAL A 430 -15.78 11.49 0.39
C VAL A 430 -15.91 12.93 -0.12
N PRO A 431 -15.93 13.98 0.73
CA PRO A 431 -15.96 15.36 0.26
C PRO A 431 -14.84 15.72 -0.71
N SER A 432 -13.59 15.32 -0.44
CA SER A 432 -12.45 15.64 -1.30
C SER A 432 -12.56 14.96 -2.67
N PHE A 433 -13.05 13.73 -2.71
CA PHE A 433 -13.23 12.97 -3.95
C PHE A 433 -14.55 13.21 -4.69
N THR A 434 -15.38 14.13 -4.19
CA THR A 434 -16.64 14.54 -4.85
C THR A 434 -16.76 16.06 -5.01
N ASP A 435 -15.72 16.81 -4.64
CA ASP A 435 -15.68 18.27 -4.74
C ASP A 435 -15.56 18.74 -6.20
N CYS A 436 -16.69 19.17 -6.76
CA CYS A 436 -16.79 19.72 -8.11
C CYS A 436 -16.31 21.18 -8.23
N THR A 437 -15.72 21.79 -7.18
CA THR A 437 -15.21 23.16 -7.25
C THR A 437 -14.20 23.26 -8.39
N PRO A 438 -14.42 24.14 -9.40
CA PRO A 438 -13.50 24.32 -10.51
C PRO A 438 -12.10 24.69 -10.03
N THR A 439 -11.07 24.15 -10.68
CA THR A 439 -9.69 24.54 -10.43
C THR A 439 -9.45 25.95 -10.98
N ASP A 440 -8.78 26.81 -10.20
CA ASP A 440 -8.51 28.19 -10.59
C ASP A 440 -7.35 28.23 -11.58
N THR A 441 -7.63 28.43 -12.86
CA THR A 441 -6.64 28.46 -13.95
C THR A 441 -5.57 29.55 -13.82
N GLN A 442 -5.77 30.59 -12.99
CA GLN A 442 -4.78 31.66 -12.77
C GLN A 442 -3.73 31.29 -11.71
N LEU A 443 -4.17 30.66 -10.61
CA LEU A 443 -3.28 29.98 -9.65
C LEU A 443 -2.75 28.64 -10.21
N ALA A 444 -3.44 28.09 -11.22
CA ALA A 444 -3.18 26.80 -11.85
C ALA A 444 -2.57 26.90 -13.25
N LYS A 445 -1.69 27.88 -13.52
CA LYS A 445 -0.84 27.85 -14.74
C LYS A 445 -0.05 26.54 -14.91
N TYR A 446 -0.01 25.69 -13.88
CA TYR A 446 0.80 24.48 -13.77
C TYR A 446 0.06 23.25 -13.19
N GLN A 447 -1.25 23.29 -12.97
CA GLN A 447 -2.00 22.05 -12.67
C GLN A 447 -2.37 21.42 -14.00
N CYS A 448 -1.94 20.18 -14.24
CA CYS A 448 -2.17 19.41 -15.46
C CYS A 448 -3.53 19.74 -16.06
N GLY A 449 -3.58 20.12 -17.35
CA GLY A 449 -4.82 20.39 -18.08
C GLY A 449 -5.81 19.21 -18.16
N GLU A 450 -5.57 18.17 -17.37
CA GLU A 450 -6.34 16.96 -17.17
C GLU A 450 -7.29 17.03 -15.95
N ALA A 451 -7.20 18.04 -15.07
CA ALA A 451 -8.03 18.18 -13.87
C ALA A 451 -8.73 19.55 -13.77
N GLY A 452 -9.97 19.64 -14.28
CA GLY A 452 -10.76 20.88 -14.24
C GLY A 452 -11.59 21.07 -12.96
N SER A 453 -11.53 20.15 -12.00
CA SER A 453 -12.22 20.22 -10.72
C SER A 453 -11.38 19.68 -9.57
N SER A 454 -11.72 20.07 -8.34
CA SER A 454 -10.96 19.73 -7.14
C SER A 454 -10.83 18.22 -6.91
N TRP A 455 -11.88 17.43 -7.19
CA TRP A 455 -11.79 15.97 -7.07
C TRP A 455 -10.90 15.32 -8.13
N GLU A 456 -10.91 15.84 -9.37
CA GLU A 456 -10.00 15.37 -10.43
C GLU A 456 -8.54 15.69 -10.06
N ALA A 457 -8.29 16.85 -9.44
CA ALA A 457 -6.98 17.25 -8.93
C ALA A 457 -6.53 16.38 -7.73
N ALA A 458 -7.46 15.99 -6.85
CA ALA A 458 -7.18 15.05 -5.76
C ALA A 458 -6.77 13.67 -6.30
N ASN A 459 -7.47 13.15 -7.32
CA ASN A 459 -7.09 11.90 -7.99
C ASN A 459 -5.70 11.99 -8.64
N ALA A 460 -5.44 13.06 -9.39
CA ALA A 460 -4.17 13.28 -10.05
C ALA A 460 -3.01 13.29 -9.03
N GLY A 461 -3.14 14.05 -7.95
CA GLY A 461 -2.09 14.16 -6.94
C GLY A 461 -1.88 12.89 -6.11
N VAL A 462 -2.95 12.34 -5.50
CA VAL A 462 -2.83 11.15 -4.65
C VAL A 462 -2.36 9.96 -5.47
N GLY A 463 -2.85 9.84 -6.71
CA GLY A 463 -2.45 8.81 -7.66
C GLY A 463 -1.01 8.96 -8.18
N ALA A 464 -0.57 10.19 -8.49
CA ALA A 464 0.80 10.43 -8.95
C ALA A 464 1.84 10.08 -7.88
N HIS A 465 1.57 10.37 -6.61
CA HIS A 465 2.43 9.89 -5.52
C HIS A 465 2.47 8.37 -5.46
N LEU A 466 1.32 7.71 -5.60
CA LEU A 466 1.25 6.25 -5.60
C LEU A 466 2.04 5.65 -6.77
N HIS A 467 2.01 6.29 -7.93
CA HIS A 467 2.81 5.91 -9.09
C HIS A 467 4.31 6.01 -8.83
N GLU A 468 4.79 7.11 -8.23
CA GLU A 468 6.19 7.24 -7.82
C GLU A 468 6.59 6.19 -6.77
N ILE A 469 5.69 5.88 -5.83
CA ILE A 469 5.86 4.79 -4.84
C ILE A 469 5.91 3.41 -5.52
N GLY A 470 5.15 3.21 -6.60
CA GLY A 470 5.26 2.01 -7.44
C GLY A 470 6.67 1.86 -8.02
N ARG A 471 7.21 2.93 -8.64
CA ARG A 471 8.59 2.93 -9.16
C ARG A 471 9.62 2.67 -8.07
N LEU A 472 9.46 3.31 -6.91
CA LEU A 472 10.29 3.11 -5.72
C LEU A 472 10.40 1.63 -5.33
N PHE A 473 9.29 0.89 -5.44
CA PHE A 473 9.22 -0.55 -5.15
C PHE A 473 9.50 -1.46 -6.36
N GLY A 474 9.99 -0.91 -7.47
CA GLY A 474 10.48 -1.67 -8.63
C GLY A 474 9.43 -1.97 -9.71
N CYS A 475 8.31 -1.25 -9.71
CA CYS A 475 7.32 -1.32 -10.79
C CYS A 475 7.77 -0.46 -11.99
N PRO A 476 7.95 -1.03 -13.20
CA PRO A 476 8.21 -0.27 -14.42
C PRO A 476 6.91 0.30 -14.98
N SER A 477 6.99 1.05 -16.09
CA SER A 477 5.81 1.39 -16.89
C SER A 477 5.06 0.14 -17.33
N GLN A 478 3.72 0.19 -17.25
CA GLN A 478 2.82 -0.91 -17.61
C GLN A 478 1.82 -0.46 -18.67
N GLU A 479 1.13 -1.42 -19.28
CA GLU A 479 0.10 -1.16 -20.30
C GLU A 479 -1.27 -0.83 -19.70
N THR A 480 -1.44 -1.01 -18.39
CA THR A 480 -2.63 -0.69 -17.61
C THR A 480 -2.23 -0.42 -16.16
N GLY A 481 -3.17 0.05 -15.35
CA GLY A 481 -2.95 0.23 -13.92
C GLY A 481 -2.27 1.55 -13.57
N VAL A 482 -1.94 1.70 -12.28
CA VAL A 482 -1.33 2.90 -11.70
C VAL A 482 -0.05 3.29 -12.46
N MET A 483 0.69 2.30 -12.97
CA MET A 483 1.91 2.51 -13.73
C MET A 483 1.69 3.01 -15.18
N LEU A 484 0.47 2.94 -15.70
CA LEU A 484 0.02 3.66 -16.91
C LEU A 484 -0.56 5.05 -16.59
N LYS A 485 -0.73 5.39 -15.30
CA LYS A 485 -1.45 6.59 -14.83
C LYS A 485 -2.97 6.53 -14.99
N ASP A 486 -3.56 5.33 -14.86
CA ASP A 486 -5.01 5.16 -14.79
C ASP A 486 -5.65 5.69 -13.47
N TYR A 487 -4.82 6.17 -12.53
CA TYR A 487 -5.24 6.74 -11.25
C TYR A 487 -6.04 8.04 -11.36
N VAL A 488 -6.31 8.53 -12.58
CA VAL A 488 -7.30 9.57 -12.87
C VAL A 488 -8.70 9.25 -12.32
N VAL A 489 -8.99 7.96 -12.07
CA VAL A 489 -10.22 7.48 -11.42
C VAL A 489 -9.98 6.89 -10.02
N PHE A 490 -8.88 7.25 -9.36
CA PHE A 490 -8.49 6.72 -8.03
C PHE A 490 -9.59 6.82 -6.98
N SER A 491 -10.35 7.92 -6.98
CA SER A 491 -11.51 8.14 -6.12
C SER A 491 -12.52 7.01 -6.16
N ARG A 492 -12.69 6.33 -7.31
CA ARG A 492 -13.67 5.25 -7.47
C ARG A 492 -13.45 4.11 -6.48
N THR A 493 -12.25 3.90 -5.95
CA THR A 493 -12.01 2.90 -4.89
C THR A 493 -12.59 3.32 -3.53
N PHE A 494 -12.79 4.62 -3.30
CA PHE A 494 -13.18 5.18 -2.00
C PHE A 494 -14.61 5.75 -1.99
N VAL A 495 -15.18 6.07 -3.15
CA VAL A 495 -16.55 6.58 -3.29
C VAL A 495 -17.43 5.63 -4.08
N THR A 496 -18.72 5.63 -3.76
CA THR A 496 -19.74 4.81 -4.45
C THR A 496 -20.28 5.47 -5.70
N ARG A 497 -20.13 6.79 -5.84
CA ARG A 497 -20.60 7.55 -7.00
C ARG A 497 -19.54 8.55 -7.40
N GLU A 498 -19.11 8.47 -8.65
CA GLU A 498 -18.23 9.47 -9.26
C GLU A 498 -19.00 10.76 -9.54
N ALA A 499 -18.35 11.89 -9.29
CA ALA A 499 -18.90 13.21 -9.60
C ALA A 499 -18.79 13.54 -11.10
N TYR A 500 -19.31 14.70 -11.53
CA TYR A 500 -19.15 15.13 -12.92
C TYR A 500 -17.66 15.28 -13.27
N SER A 501 -17.20 14.61 -14.34
CA SER A 501 -15.83 14.77 -14.83
C SER A 501 -15.78 15.85 -15.90
N THR A 502 -15.00 16.89 -15.61
CA THR A 502 -14.74 17.97 -16.57
C THR A 502 -13.84 17.47 -17.71
N ARG A 503 -12.94 16.53 -17.42
CA ARG A 503 -12.02 15.91 -18.38
C ARG A 503 -12.75 15.13 -19.47
N THR A 504 -13.70 14.26 -19.08
CA THR A 504 -14.45 13.44 -20.04
C THR A 504 -15.83 14.01 -20.40
N LYS A 505 -16.22 15.13 -19.80
CA LYS A 505 -17.54 15.78 -19.95
C LYS A 505 -18.71 14.82 -19.67
N SER A 506 -18.55 13.93 -18.68
CA SER A 506 -19.53 12.92 -18.31
C SER A 506 -20.09 13.16 -16.91
N LYS A 507 -21.35 12.77 -16.67
CA LYS A 507 -22.07 13.00 -15.40
C LYS A 507 -21.56 12.19 -14.20
N GLY A 508 -20.54 11.35 -14.38
CA GLY A 508 -20.19 10.32 -13.41
C GLY A 508 -21.31 9.27 -13.26
N GLY A 509 -21.13 8.33 -12.34
CA GLY A 509 -22.07 7.23 -12.14
C GLY A 509 -21.72 6.38 -10.93
N LEU A 510 -22.48 5.31 -10.71
CA LEU A 510 -22.16 4.30 -9.72
C LEU A 510 -20.76 3.75 -10.00
N ALA A 511 -19.87 3.82 -9.02
CA ALA A 511 -18.50 3.33 -9.12
C ALA A 511 -18.42 1.94 -8.49
N LEU A 512 -18.42 0.91 -9.34
CA LEU A 512 -18.26 -0.47 -8.90
C LEU A 512 -16.79 -0.89 -8.99
N GLN A 513 -16.48 -2.07 -8.46
CA GLN A 513 -15.12 -2.60 -8.44
C GLN A 513 -14.46 -2.64 -9.83
N GLY A 514 -15.23 -2.92 -10.88
CA GLY A 514 -14.73 -2.97 -12.26
C GLY A 514 -14.40 -1.60 -12.86
N ASP A 515 -14.85 -0.52 -12.24
CA ASP A 515 -14.63 0.85 -12.71
C ASP A 515 -13.38 1.49 -12.08
N GLU A 516 -12.80 0.84 -11.07
CA GLU A 516 -11.65 1.34 -10.29
C GLU A 516 -10.33 1.22 -11.06
N CYS A 517 -9.37 2.10 -10.76
CA CYS A 517 -7.99 1.85 -11.15
C CYS A 517 -7.40 0.66 -10.37
N ALA A 518 -6.33 0.06 -10.88
CA ALA A 518 -5.73 -1.13 -10.27
C ALA A 518 -4.20 -1.10 -10.32
N TRP A 519 -3.58 -1.95 -9.51
CA TRP A 519 -2.19 -2.36 -9.78
C TRP A 519 -2.17 -3.37 -10.92
N HIS A 520 -1.22 -3.26 -11.84
CA HIS A 520 -1.07 -4.28 -12.87
C HIS A 520 -0.72 -5.63 -12.22
N ARG A 521 -1.06 -6.75 -12.89
CA ARG A 521 -0.79 -8.09 -12.35
C ARG A 521 0.69 -8.30 -12.06
N LEU A 522 1.55 -7.83 -12.97
CA LEU A 522 3.01 -7.88 -12.83
C LEU A 522 3.55 -7.01 -11.67
N ASP A 523 2.86 -5.92 -11.33
CA ASP A 523 3.21 -5.09 -10.17
C ASP A 523 2.85 -5.82 -8.86
N CYS A 524 1.69 -6.46 -8.82
CA CYS A 524 1.30 -7.29 -7.68
C CYS A 524 2.28 -8.44 -7.43
N LEU A 525 2.80 -9.07 -8.49
CA LEU A 525 3.83 -10.12 -8.38
C LEU A 525 5.15 -9.56 -7.82
N ARG A 526 5.57 -8.36 -8.24
CA ARG A 526 6.74 -7.67 -7.69
C ARG A 526 6.56 -7.37 -6.21
N PHE A 527 5.40 -6.81 -5.83
CA PHE A 527 5.08 -6.56 -4.43
C PHE A 527 5.09 -7.83 -3.60
N ARG A 528 4.58 -8.96 -4.11
CA ARG A 528 4.63 -10.24 -3.39
C ARG A 528 6.06 -10.65 -3.02
N ALA A 529 7.03 -10.43 -3.91
CA ALA A 529 8.44 -10.76 -3.66
C ALA A 529 9.19 -9.68 -2.86
N HIS A 530 8.65 -8.45 -2.79
CA HIS A 530 9.34 -7.32 -2.19
C HIS A 530 9.35 -7.39 -0.64
N PRO A 531 10.50 -7.15 0.04
CA PRO A 531 10.60 -7.22 1.50
C PRO A 531 9.60 -6.35 2.27
N ALA A 532 9.30 -5.15 1.77
CA ALA A 532 8.35 -4.21 2.40
C ALA A 532 6.89 -4.71 2.45
N PHE A 533 6.56 -5.74 1.67
CA PHE A 533 5.20 -6.28 1.55
C PHE A 533 5.08 -7.69 2.14
N ARG A 534 6.10 -8.17 2.87
CA ARG A 534 6.05 -9.50 3.47
C ARG A 534 4.98 -9.59 4.55
N LEU A 535 4.27 -10.72 4.54
CA LEU A 535 3.34 -11.10 5.59
C LEU A 535 4.03 -12.06 6.58
N PRO A 536 3.62 -12.11 7.86
CA PRO A 536 4.20 -13.03 8.85
C PRO A 536 4.10 -14.52 8.50
N ARG A 537 3.15 -14.89 7.63
CA ARG A 537 2.97 -16.27 7.15
C ARG A 537 3.79 -16.60 5.90
N ASP A 538 4.44 -15.62 5.29
CA ASP A 538 5.29 -15.88 4.13
C ASP A 538 6.53 -16.68 4.56
N PRO A 539 6.99 -17.65 3.73
CA PRO A 539 8.21 -18.40 4.01
C PRO A 539 9.39 -17.46 4.29
N PRO A 540 10.34 -17.87 5.16
CA PRO A 540 11.54 -17.08 5.41
C PRO A 540 12.22 -16.67 4.11
N ALA A 541 12.60 -15.39 4.02
CA ALA A 541 13.38 -14.89 2.89
C ALA A 541 14.67 -15.71 2.78
N ARG A 542 14.93 -16.28 1.60
CA ARG A 542 16.20 -16.93 1.32
C ARG A 542 17.23 -15.83 1.03
N SER A 543 18.45 -16.00 1.53
CA SER A 543 19.53 -15.03 1.36
C SER A 543 20.01 -14.95 -0.09
N ASP A 544 19.86 -16.03 -0.85
CA ASP A 544 20.25 -16.09 -2.25
C ASP A 544 19.07 -15.69 -3.15
N ALA A 545 19.20 -14.50 -3.76
CA ALA A 545 18.25 -13.98 -4.72
C ALA A 545 18.64 -14.27 -6.17
N SER A 546 19.82 -14.87 -6.41
CA SER A 546 20.38 -15.03 -7.75
C SER A 546 19.48 -15.80 -8.70
N VAL A 547 19.55 -15.40 -9.96
CA VAL A 547 18.88 -16.06 -11.08
C VAL A 547 19.94 -16.38 -12.11
N GLN A 548 19.93 -17.61 -12.58
CA GLN A 548 20.83 -18.11 -13.60
C GLN A 548 20.01 -18.70 -14.73
N ALA A 549 20.56 -18.65 -15.94
CA ALA A 549 20.00 -19.32 -17.10
C ALA A 549 21.09 -20.05 -17.84
N TYR A 550 20.72 -21.21 -18.39
CA TYR A 550 21.59 -22.09 -19.15
C TYR A 550 20.90 -22.47 -20.44
N ALA A 551 21.61 -22.39 -21.56
CA ALA A 551 21.17 -23.06 -22.77
C ALA A 551 21.36 -24.58 -22.60
N VAL A 552 20.35 -25.35 -22.97
CA VAL A 552 20.38 -26.81 -22.97
C VAL A 552 20.01 -27.35 -24.36
N GLU A 553 20.11 -28.67 -24.54
CA GLU A 553 19.79 -29.30 -25.82
C GLU A 553 18.37 -28.99 -26.30
N ASN A 554 18.15 -29.11 -27.60
CA ASN A 554 16.85 -28.88 -28.26
C ASN A 554 16.31 -27.45 -28.17
N GLY A 555 17.19 -26.43 -28.13
CA GLY A 555 16.76 -25.03 -28.16
C GLY A 555 15.91 -24.65 -26.94
N THR A 556 16.33 -25.14 -25.78
CA THR A 556 15.63 -24.91 -24.51
C THR A 556 16.52 -24.09 -23.59
N LEU A 557 15.90 -23.20 -22.84
CA LEU A 557 16.51 -22.38 -21.80
C LEU A 557 16.11 -22.95 -20.45
N LEU A 558 17.09 -23.35 -19.64
CA LEU A 558 16.89 -23.77 -18.25
C LEU A 558 17.19 -22.60 -17.32
N ALA A 559 16.15 -22.05 -16.71
CA ALA A 559 16.29 -21.01 -15.70
C ALA A 559 16.30 -21.61 -14.30
N VAL A 560 17.20 -21.13 -13.44
CA VAL A 560 17.45 -21.65 -12.10
C VAL A 560 17.50 -20.50 -11.09
N ALA A 561 16.76 -20.64 -9.99
CA ALA A 561 16.84 -19.73 -8.85
C ALA A 561 16.66 -20.52 -7.56
N SER A 562 17.59 -20.39 -6.61
CA SER A 562 17.50 -21.11 -5.33
C SER A 562 16.29 -20.64 -4.52
N SER A 563 15.88 -19.38 -4.62
CA SER A 563 14.63 -18.84 -4.07
C SER A 563 13.37 -19.35 -4.75
N GLY A 564 13.48 -19.95 -5.94
CA GLY A 564 12.38 -20.19 -6.86
C GLY A 564 12.16 -19.03 -7.81
N ILE A 565 11.63 -19.35 -8.99
CA ILE A 565 11.25 -18.40 -10.03
C ILE A 565 9.79 -18.02 -9.82
N SER A 566 9.48 -16.72 -9.85
CA SER A 566 8.14 -16.18 -9.63
C SER A 566 7.37 -15.98 -10.93
N PHE A 567 8.00 -15.34 -11.91
CA PHE A 567 7.41 -15.08 -13.22
C PHE A 567 8.49 -14.75 -14.24
N VAL A 568 8.14 -14.89 -15.52
CA VAL A 568 8.99 -14.54 -16.66
C VAL A 568 8.23 -13.57 -17.55
N GLU A 569 8.80 -12.40 -17.78
CA GLU A 569 8.29 -11.41 -18.73
C GLU A 569 8.86 -11.68 -20.12
N ILE A 570 8.01 -11.54 -21.14
CA ILE A 570 8.34 -11.84 -22.53
C ILE A 570 8.10 -10.57 -23.36
N TYR A 571 9.16 -10.09 -24.00
CA TYR A 571 9.14 -8.90 -24.84
C TYR A 571 9.41 -9.29 -26.29
N GLY A 572 8.48 -8.94 -27.19
CA GLY A 572 8.70 -9.09 -28.62
C GLY A 572 9.53 -7.94 -29.20
N GLU A 573 9.76 -8.00 -30.50
CA GLU A 573 10.52 -6.97 -31.22
C GLU A 573 9.85 -5.59 -31.08
N GLY A 574 10.58 -4.62 -30.54
CA GLY A 574 10.12 -3.24 -30.35
C GLY A 574 9.25 -2.99 -29.12
N ASP A 575 8.94 -4.03 -28.32
CA ASP A 575 8.16 -3.86 -27.09
C ASP A 575 8.97 -3.09 -26.03
N ARG A 576 8.38 -1.99 -25.54
CA ARG A 576 8.88 -1.23 -24.39
C ARG A 576 8.18 -1.59 -23.08
N VAL A 577 7.03 -2.24 -23.18
CA VAL A 577 6.17 -2.61 -22.05
C VAL A 577 5.79 -4.08 -22.20
N CYS A 578 5.82 -4.84 -21.10
CA CYS A 578 5.49 -6.25 -21.10
C CYS A 578 3.98 -6.46 -21.23
N ARG A 579 3.56 -7.20 -22.26
CA ARG A 579 2.16 -7.61 -22.46
C ARG A 579 1.94 -9.13 -22.33
N SER A 580 3.02 -9.90 -22.24
CA SER A 580 2.97 -11.35 -22.21
C SER A 580 3.94 -11.89 -21.17
N TRP A 581 3.46 -12.75 -20.29
CA TRP A 581 4.26 -13.31 -19.20
C TRP A 581 3.82 -14.73 -18.83
N MET A 582 4.67 -15.39 -18.05
CA MET A 582 4.41 -16.70 -17.44
C MET A 582 4.52 -16.58 -15.92
N GLU A 583 3.50 -17.02 -15.18
CA GLU A 583 3.52 -17.02 -13.71
C GLU A 583 3.87 -18.40 -13.16
N PHE A 584 4.71 -18.43 -12.14
CA PHE A 584 5.14 -19.62 -11.40
C PHE A 584 4.83 -19.39 -9.92
N PRO A 585 3.58 -19.59 -9.48
CA PRO A 585 3.16 -19.27 -8.12
C PRO A 585 3.89 -20.16 -7.09
N LEU A 586 4.06 -19.62 -5.90
CA LEU A 586 4.59 -20.38 -4.77
C LEU A 586 3.46 -21.25 -4.20
N ASP A 587 3.29 -22.45 -4.75
CA ASP A 587 2.32 -23.42 -4.23
C ASP A 587 2.91 -24.17 -3.04
N SER A 588 2.04 -24.57 -2.09
CA SER A 588 2.44 -25.22 -0.83
C SER A 588 3.23 -26.54 -1.00
N THR A 589 3.24 -27.12 -2.21
CA THR A 589 3.85 -28.42 -2.51
C THR A 589 5.09 -28.33 -3.40
N ALA A 590 5.30 -27.25 -4.17
CA ALA A 590 6.42 -27.14 -5.09
C ALA A 590 6.91 -25.69 -5.26
N THR A 591 8.19 -25.45 -4.94
CA THR A 591 8.89 -24.23 -5.36
C THR A 591 9.54 -24.48 -6.71
N HIS A 592 9.17 -23.71 -7.75
CA HIS A 592 9.77 -23.78 -9.08
C HIS A 592 11.21 -23.24 -9.09
N ARG A 593 12.16 -24.00 -8.55
CA ARG A 593 13.58 -23.63 -8.51
C ARG A 593 14.27 -23.75 -9.86
N GLN A 594 13.70 -24.57 -10.74
CA GLN A 594 14.19 -24.80 -12.09
C GLN A 594 12.98 -24.84 -13.03
N ILE A 595 13.04 -24.10 -14.13
CA ILE A 595 12.04 -24.15 -15.21
C ILE A 595 12.76 -24.28 -16.55
N ALA A 596 12.23 -25.15 -17.41
CA ALA A 596 12.68 -25.29 -18.79
C ALA A 596 11.70 -24.54 -19.70
N LEU A 597 12.23 -23.67 -20.55
CA LEU A 597 11.47 -22.84 -21.48
C LEU A 597 11.94 -23.12 -22.91
N SER A 598 11.09 -23.69 -23.74
CA SER A 598 11.41 -23.88 -25.17
C SER A 598 11.20 -22.60 -25.96
N GLU A 599 11.96 -22.40 -27.04
CA GLU A 599 11.77 -21.26 -27.96
C GLU A 599 10.31 -21.18 -28.47
N GLN A 600 9.73 -22.34 -28.76
CA GLN A 600 8.36 -22.45 -29.28
C GLN A 600 7.33 -21.97 -28.25
N ASP A 601 7.46 -22.38 -26.98
CA ASP A 601 6.53 -21.98 -25.92
C ASP A 601 6.60 -20.47 -25.65
N ILE A 602 7.82 -19.90 -25.71
CA ILE A 602 8.04 -18.47 -25.55
C ILE A 602 7.41 -17.70 -26.73
N ALA A 603 7.69 -18.11 -27.97
CA ALA A 603 7.21 -17.42 -29.16
C ALA A 603 5.67 -17.52 -29.32
N ALA A 604 5.07 -18.65 -28.91
CA ALA A 604 3.62 -18.85 -28.96
C ALA A 604 2.83 -17.87 -28.08
N ARG A 605 3.49 -17.29 -27.06
CA ARG A 605 2.91 -16.31 -26.12
C ARG A 605 2.85 -14.89 -26.67
N LEU A 606 3.62 -14.59 -27.71
CA LEU A 606 3.64 -13.26 -28.35
C LEU A 606 2.68 -13.22 -29.54
N PRO A 607 2.11 -12.06 -29.91
CA PRO A 607 1.35 -11.89 -31.15
C PRO A 607 2.13 -12.33 -32.41
N GLU A 608 1.43 -12.79 -33.44
CA GLU A 608 2.06 -13.28 -34.69
C GLU A 608 2.96 -12.25 -35.38
N THR A 609 2.64 -10.97 -35.24
CA THR A 609 3.36 -9.85 -35.84
C THR A 609 4.75 -9.63 -35.26
N ILE A 610 4.95 -9.95 -33.97
CA ILE A 610 6.21 -9.65 -33.25
C ILE A 610 6.96 -10.90 -32.78
N ARG A 611 6.35 -12.10 -32.87
CA ARG A 611 6.98 -13.36 -32.43
C ARG A 611 8.11 -13.89 -33.32
N LYS A 612 8.28 -13.32 -34.53
CA LYS A 612 9.35 -13.73 -35.48
C LYS A 612 10.66 -12.96 -35.30
N GLY A 613 10.60 -11.80 -34.65
CA GLY A 613 11.74 -10.93 -34.37
C GLY A 613 12.56 -11.39 -33.16
N PRO A 614 13.57 -10.59 -32.73
CA PRO A 614 14.30 -10.85 -31.49
C PRO A 614 13.34 -10.80 -30.29
N ILE A 615 13.42 -11.84 -29.44
CA ILE A 615 12.65 -11.95 -28.21
C ILE A 615 13.59 -11.75 -27.03
N ARG A 616 13.21 -10.85 -26.11
CA ARG A 616 13.89 -10.63 -24.84
C ARG A 616 13.07 -11.22 -23.69
N LEU A 617 13.76 -11.82 -22.71
CA LEU A 617 13.15 -12.31 -21.48
C LEU A 617 13.67 -11.54 -20.26
N SER A 618 12.79 -11.37 -19.27
CA SER A 618 13.19 -11.00 -17.91
C SER A 618 12.66 -12.03 -16.92
N ILE A 619 13.58 -12.78 -16.30
CA ILE A 619 13.27 -13.88 -15.39
C ILE A 619 13.35 -13.35 -13.96
N LYS A 620 12.24 -13.38 -13.21
CA LYS A 620 12.14 -12.80 -11.85
C LYS A 620 12.10 -13.90 -10.78
N SER A 621 12.89 -13.77 -9.73
CA SER A 621 12.92 -14.72 -8.61
C SER A 621 12.08 -14.28 -7.42
N HIS A 622 11.69 -15.24 -6.57
CA HIS A 622 11.06 -14.94 -5.28
C HIS A 622 12.02 -14.23 -4.31
N GLY A 623 13.34 -14.28 -4.58
CA GLY A 623 14.34 -13.52 -3.83
C GLY A 623 14.42 -12.05 -4.24
N GLY A 624 13.71 -11.64 -5.30
CA GLY A 624 13.57 -10.24 -5.70
C GLY A 624 14.60 -9.74 -6.72
N ASN A 625 15.54 -10.58 -7.18
CA ASN A 625 16.42 -10.24 -8.30
C ASN A 625 15.88 -10.79 -9.63
N SER A 626 16.51 -10.36 -10.71
CA SER A 626 16.18 -10.79 -12.06
C SER A 626 17.40 -11.09 -12.91
N LEU A 627 17.16 -11.85 -13.98
CA LEU A 627 18.11 -12.05 -15.07
C LEU A 627 17.42 -11.70 -16.39
N ASP A 628 18.07 -10.84 -17.16
CA ASP A 628 17.60 -10.44 -18.49
C ASP A 628 18.40 -11.15 -19.58
N ILE A 629 17.69 -11.56 -20.64
CA ILE A 629 18.26 -12.23 -21.81
C ILE A 629 17.75 -11.49 -23.03
N ASP A 630 18.62 -10.67 -23.64
CA ASP A 630 18.25 -9.75 -24.72
C ASP A 630 17.82 -10.43 -26.01
N ASN A 631 18.36 -11.62 -26.28
CA ASN A 631 18.02 -12.39 -27.47
C ASN A 631 17.99 -13.89 -27.16
N VAL A 632 16.80 -14.41 -26.89
CA VAL A 632 16.58 -15.83 -26.55
C VAL A 632 17.12 -16.76 -27.63
N LYS A 633 16.84 -16.45 -28.89
CA LYS A 633 17.23 -17.29 -30.03
C LYS A 633 18.75 -17.40 -30.16
N GLN A 634 19.46 -16.29 -29.96
CA GLN A 634 20.92 -16.28 -29.91
C GLN A 634 21.44 -17.05 -28.69
N PHE A 635 20.83 -16.86 -27.52
CA PHE A 635 21.22 -17.50 -26.26
C PHE A 635 21.16 -19.04 -26.32
N ILE A 636 20.08 -19.60 -26.86
CA ILE A 636 19.89 -21.06 -26.99
C ILE A 636 20.49 -21.65 -28.28
N SER A 637 21.16 -20.83 -29.10
CA SER A 637 21.68 -21.27 -30.39
C SER A 637 22.89 -22.19 -30.27
N LYS A 638 23.15 -22.97 -31.32
CA LYS A 638 24.39 -23.75 -31.45
C LYS A 638 25.66 -22.88 -31.49
N ALA A 639 25.56 -21.57 -31.72
CA ALA A 639 26.72 -20.68 -31.66
C ALA A 639 27.26 -20.53 -30.23
N GLN A 640 26.41 -20.74 -29.21
CA GLN A 640 26.80 -20.78 -27.81
C GLN A 640 27.35 -22.15 -27.37
N ALA A 641 27.35 -23.14 -28.27
CA ALA A 641 27.84 -24.46 -27.96
C ALA A 641 29.37 -24.55 -28.03
N VAL A 642 29.96 -25.22 -27.06
CA VAL A 642 31.39 -25.52 -26.98
C VAL A 642 31.57 -27.03 -27.09
N LYS A 643 32.39 -27.49 -28.05
CA LYS A 643 32.72 -28.91 -28.18
C LYS A 643 33.71 -29.30 -27.09
N MET A 644 33.39 -30.36 -26.34
CA MET A 644 34.28 -30.96 -25.36
C MET A 644 34.89 -32.26 -25.91
N LYS A 645 35.94 -32.77 -25.26
CA LYS A 645 36.53 -34.07 -25.59
C LYS A 645 35.48 -35.19 -25.43
N GLY A 646 35.49 -36.17 -26.35
CA GLY A 646 34.65 -37.36 -26.26
C GLY A 646 33.17 -37.19 -26.64
N SER A 647 32.89 -36.42 -27.70
CA SER A 647 31.53 -36.21 -28.26
C SER A 647 30.57 -35.42 -27.36
N LYS A 648 31.02 -34.92 -26.21
CA LYS A 648 30.22 -34.11 -25.29
C LYS A 648 30.13 -32.66 -25.80
N GLN A 649 28.97 -32.04 -25.62
CA GLN A 649 28.72 -30.64 -25.97
C GLN A 649 28.38 -29.86 -24.70
N GLY A 650 29.01 -28.71 -24.51
CA GLY A 650 28.67 -27.73 -23.49
C GLY A 650 27.99 -26.52 -24.11
N PHE A 651 27.39 -25.69 -23.27
CA PHE A 651 26.83 -24.40 -23.67
C PHE A 651 27.37 -23.32 -22.74
N ARG A 652 27.70 -22.16 -23.30
CA ARG A 652 28.12 -21.00 -22.51
C ARG A 652 26.98 -20.53 -21.62
N SER A 653 27.32 -20.11 -20.39
CA SER A 653 26.40 -19.41 -19.50
C SER A 653 26.24 -17.94 -19.92
N CYS A 654 25.39 -17.19 -19.20
CA CYS A 654 25.51 -15.73 -19.19
C CYS A 654 26.93 -15.32 -18.79
N GLN A 655 27.42 -14.23 -19.39
CA GLN A 655 28.69 -13.63 -19.00
C GLN A 655 28.61 -13.13 -17.55
N ILE A 656 29.65 -13.36 -16.77
CA ILE A 656 29.76 -12.92 -15.38
C ILE A 656 30.93 -11.93 -15.27
N GLY A 657 30.70 -10.80 -14.61
CA GLY A 657 31.69 -9.74 -14.45
C GLY A 657 31.75 -8.76 -15.64
N THR A 658 32.61 -7.75 -15.53
CA THR A 658 32.90 -6.78 -16.60
C THR A 658 34.38 -6.81 -16.94
N ALA A 659 34.70 -6.79 -18.23
CA ALA A 659 36.08 -6.69 -18.70
C ALA A 659 36.63 -5.30 -18.35
N GLN A 660 37.61 -5.23 -17.44
CA GLN A 660 38.37 -4.02 -17.17
C GLN A 660 39.87 -4.28 -17.37
N PRO A 661 40.58 -3.49 -18.20
CA PRO A 661 40.11 -2.34 -19.01
C PRO A 661 39.18 -2.76 -20.18
N PRO A 662 38.50 -1.80 -20.86
CA PRO A 662 37.34 -2.04 -21.75
C PRO A 662 37.54 -2.94 -23.00
N ASN A 663 38.66 -3.63 -23.15
CA ASN A 663 39.01 -4.42 -24.33
C ASN A 663 39.71 -5.76 -23.99
N THR A 664 39.50 -6.31 -22.80
CA THR A 664 39.94 -7.70 -22.52
C THR A 664 38.97 -8.69 -23.16
N ASP A 665 39.52 -9.65 -23.90
CA ASP A 665 38.73 -10.74 -24.48
C ASP A 665 38.07 -11.56 -23.35
N PRO A 666 36.79 -11.92 -23.47
CA PRO A 666 36.15 -12.82 -22.52
C PRO A 666 36.90 -14.15 -22.43
N GLU A 667 37.18 -14.61 -21.22
CA GLU A 667 37.73 -15.94 -20.99
C GLU A 667 36.59 -16.96 -20.82
N ASP A 668 36.70 -18.11 -21.50
CA ASP A 668 35.83 -19.27 -21.27
C ASP A 668 36.56 -20.23 -20.31
N LEU A 669 35.95 -20.60 -19.18
CA LEU A 669 36.49 -21.63 -18.29
C LEU A 669 35.62 -22.90 -18.30
N LEU A 670 36.23 -24.02 -18.67
CA LEU A 670 35.66 -25.35 -18.50
C LEU A 670 36.25 -26.02 -17.25
N PHE A 671 35.40 -26.31 -16.25
CA PHE A 671 35.84 -26.98 -15.03
C PHE A 671 36.41 -28.37 -15.32
N ALA A 672 37.56 -28.69 -14.69
CA ALA A 672 38.23 -29.97 -14.86
C ALA A 672 37.34 -31.17 -14.46
N SER A 673 36.44 -30.97 -13.48
CA SER A 673 35.41 -31.93 -13.08
C SER A 673 34.42 -32.31 -14.18
N ALA A 674 34.29 -31.53 -15.26
CA ALA A 674 33.44 -31.89 -16.39
C ALA A 674 34.09 -32.91 -17.34
N ILE A 675 35.43 -33.04 -17.28
CA ILE A 675 36.25 -33.87 -18.17
C ILE A 675 36.82 -35.08 -17.43
N THR A 676 37.08 -34.93 -16.14
CA THR A 676 37.77 -35.91 -15.27
C THR A 676 36.97 -36.15 -13.99
N ASP A 677 37.35 -37.17 -13.22
CA ASP A 677 36.71 -37.50 -11.93
C ASP A 677 37.15 -36.58 -10.77
N ARG A 678 37.88 -35.50 -11.07
CA ARG A 678 38.33 -34.50 -10.09
C ARG A 678 37.14 -33.86 -9.39
N VAL A 679 37.26 -33.66 -8.08
CA VAL A 679 36.23 -33.00 -7.27
C VAL A 679 36.76 -31.64 -6.82
N MET A 680 36.03 -30.57 -7.13
CA MET A 680 36.34 -29.24 -6.61
C MET A 680 36.09 -29.21 -5.10
N ILE A 681 37.13 -28.94 -4.32
CA ILE A 681 37.06 -28.96 -2.84
C ILE A 681 37.09 -27.56 -2.23
N ARG A 682 37.59 -26.57 -2.96
CA ARG A 682 37.77 -25.20 -2.47
C ARG A 682 37.71 -24.20 -3.62
N MET A 683 37.18 -23.01 -3.32
CA MET A 683 37.28 -21.83 -4.18
C MET A 683 37.95 -20.69 -3.42
N ASN A 684 38.99 -20.10 -3.99
CA ASN A 684 39.59 -18.86 -3.51
C ASN A 684 39.07 -17.69 -4.36
N VAL A 685 38.63 -16.62 -3.71
CA VAL A 685 38.14 -15.41 -4.34
C VAL A 685 39.17 -14.31 -4.09
N TYR A 686 39.77 -13.80 -5.16
CA TYR A 686 40.73 -12.70 -5.13
C TYR A 686 39.96 -11.40 -5.38
N HIS A 687 39.88 -10.55 -4.36
CA HIS A 687 39.04 -9.35 -4.40
C HIS A 687 39.58 -8.24 -3.48
N ASP A 688 39.15 -7.01 -3.75
CA ASP A 688 39.16 -5.89 -2.79
C ASP A 688 37.72 -5.62 -2.32
N ALA A 689 37.46 -4.46 -1.69
CA ALA A 689 36.13 -4.12 -1.18
C ALA A 689 35.04 -4.19 -2.26
N ASP A 690 35.34 -3.67 -3.46
CA ASP A 690 34.33 -3.42 -4.50
C ASP A 690 34.61 -4.15 -5.83
N VAL A 691 35.69 -4.94 -5.90
CA VAL A 691 36.17 -5.55 -7.15
C VAL A 691 36.60 -6.99 -6.92
N ILE A 692 36.12 -7.90 -7.77
CA ILE A 692 36.65 -9.28 -7.86
C ILE A 692 37.64 -9.33 -9.01
N TYR A 693 38.88 -9.71 -8.71
CA TYR A 693 39.98 -9.84 -9.67
C TYR A 693 40.09 -11.24 -10.26
N GLY A 694 39.76 -12.27 -9.49
CA GLY A 694 39.84 -13.64 -9.96
C GLY A 694 39.23 -14.67 -9.03
N LEU A 695 38.91 -15.83 -9.61
CA LEU A 695 38.38 -17.00 -8.94
C LEU A 695 39.31 -18.16 -9.20
N GLU A 696 39.81 -18.80 -8.16
CA GLU A 696 40.64 -19.99 -8.27
C GLU A 696 39.93 -21.19 -7.67
N PHE A 697 39.78 -22.21 -8.51
CA PHE A 697 39.09 -23.45 -8.18
C PHE A 697 40.15 -24.52 -7.90
N VAL A 698 40.14 -25.05 -6.67
CA VAL A 698 41.10 -26.05 -6.20
C VAL A 698 40.43 -27.42 -6.13
N TYR A 699 41.09 -28.42 -6.70
CA TYR A 699 40.61 -29.80 -6.80
C TYR A 699 41.23 -30.71 -5.72
N ASP A 700 40.73 -31.93 -5.62
CA ASP A 700 41.14 -32.92 -4.62
C ASP A 700 42.56 -33.47 -4.79
N ASP A 701 43.16 -33.26 -5.97
CA ASP A 701 44.57 -33.53 -6.29
C ASP A 701 45.49 -32.30 -6.12
N ASP A 702 45.00 -31.25 -5.46
CA ASP A 702 45.66 -29.94 -5.26
C ASP A 702 45.94 -29.14 -6.55
N GLU A 703 45.49 -29.63 -7.71
CA GLU A 703 45.52 -28.85 -8.95
C GLU A 703 44.52 -27.69 -8.89
N THR A 704 44.81 -26.62 -9.64
CA THR A 704 44.00 -25.40 -9.60
C THR A 704 43.68 -24.87 -11.00
N GLN A 705 42.47 -24.35 -11.18
CA GLN A 705 42.11 -23.53 -12.34
C GLN A 705 41.83 -22.10 -11.88
N LEU A 706 42.59 -21.14 -12.42
CA LEU A 706 42.40 -19.71 -12.15
C LEU A 706 41.60 -19.08 -13.30
N PHE A 707 40.58 -18.30 -12.94
CA PHE A 707 39.84 -17.41 -13.82
C PHE A 707 40.14 -15.97 -13.40
N GLY A 708 40.66 -15.14 -14.29
CA GLY A 708 41.15 -13.80 -13.94
C GLY A 708 42.53 -13.81 -13.25
N THR A 709 42.74 -12.96 -12.24
CA THR A 709 44.06 -12.71 -11.64
C THR A 709 44.07 -12.82 -10.11
N ARG A 710 45.24 -13.16 -9.54
CA ARG A 710 45.47 -13.18 -8.09
C ARG A 710 45.82 -11.78 -7.55
N ALA A 711 44.90 -10.83 -7.71
CA ALA A 711 45.07 -9.45 -7.25
C ALA A 711 44.11 -9.09 -6.08
N GLY A 712 44.32 -7.92 -5.46
CA GLY A 712 43.56 -7.46 -4.30
C GLY A 712 44.13 -7.92 -2.96
N LYS A 713 43.25 -8.06 -1.95
CA LYS A 713 43.58 -8.49 -0.57
C LYS A 713 44.53 -9.69 -0.56
N ILE A 714 45.61 -9.58 0.22
CA ILE A 714 46.61 -10.65 0.38
C ILE A 714 45.90 -11.95 0.82
N ARG A 715 45.97 -12.99 -0.03
CA ARG A 715 45.31 -14.32 0.06
C ARG A 715 43.81 -14.40 -0.28
N GLY A 716 43.12 -13.29 -0.51
CA GLY A 716 41.68 -13.30 -0.80
C GLY A 716 40.83 -13.92 0.31
N ASP A 717 39.62 -14.36 -0.04
CA ASP A 717 38.71 -15.13 0.82
C ASP A 717 38.57 -16.56 0.30
N THR A 718 38.48 -17.54 1.21
CA THR A 718 38.45 -18.97 0.88
C THR A 718 37.10 -19.59 1.26
N TYR A 719 36.54 -20.36 0.33
CA TYR A 719 35.30 -21.12 0.50
C TYR A 719 35.58 -22.61 0.30
N ASP A 720 35.57 -23.38 1.39
CA ASP A 720 35.71 -24.83 1.33
C ASP A 720 34.33 -25.50 1.17
N PHE A 721 34.19 -26.42 0.20
CA PHE A 721 32.93 -27.11 -0.09
C PHE A 721 32.71 -28.39 0.74
N GLY A 722 33.63 -28.66 1.69
CA GLY A 722 33.58 -29.82 2.58
C GLY A 722 34.34 -31.04 2.03
N LYS A 723 35.14 -31.68 2.88
CA LYS A 723 35.82 -32.94 2.55
C LYS A 723 34.79 -34.07 2.47
N LYS A 724 34.90 -34.96 1.47
CA LYS A 724 34.35 -36.32 1.58
C LYS A 724 34.81 -36.89 2.93
N THR A 725 33.90 -37.02 3.89
CA THR A 725 34.05 -38.05 4.92
C THR A 725 34.12 -39.37 4.17
N LYS A 726 35.31 -39.97 4.18
CA LYS A 726 35.55 -41.30 3.61
C LYS A 726 34.62 -42.33 4.23
#